data_AF-A0A0N0E974-F1
#
_entry.id   AF-A0A0N0E974-F1
#
_cell.length_a   1.000
_cell.length_b   1.000
_cell.length_c   1.000
_cell.angle_alpha   90.00
_cell.angle_beta   90.00
_cell.angle_gamma   90.00
#
_symmetry.space_group_name_H-M   'P 1'
#
loop_
_entity.id
_entity.type
_entity.pdbx_description
1 polymer ?
#
loop_
_entity_poly.entity_id
_entity_poly.type
_entity_poly.pdbx_seq_one_letter_code
_entity_poly.pdbx_strand_id
1 'polypeptide(L)'
;MLRKQWKRLTKMLAVLLCGALLFPTTSGYAKPSHVHDTDLKKLLVLNGQLEGEFNAEVKDYTVKTDKDKLLLWIAPVAVNAKVAVNGKRVNHRKIVKVKVPSSKARVQIDVATRKGIKTTYTLAVEKGPDYDLKDVTLFQNGDGSLIQDYQLGFQKADVMDGVKAYLMFYSKKDFYEVWDYMEGLTPEQIEQHLTSQDEGENKDKLFKITNLNYADGGGNTFRSGQLDVLTGKPLNVGDYHAYAATLGEDGILGMTEADRTISLNPYPTKVELLGNGGEIENYSVTFEQADDEKITHYFLFYSSKGLTKLVEPIISAENLESLEELERENRGKLLSVNEMENEQIFFAPNQKTIEGDTLGNGLYYAFVTAVSEVKVLGSSKSLKMINTNSMPVPLETIRDGAGTLLPAGGATGDTDEYFHAIREAAGVERPRIAIFNSSRDSVDVAYDHFHLDDGPYLALETEFRNRGFEPVYIPLAVDTFHFISNDEYFINLVKSSHAVMLQGGDQMKHARSLLEDDGTTTPLMEAIRYVYENGGVVAGTSAGAHVMSNPMFGVGRSFEALVNNDTEVKTIADVPLTGFLDASSKDNNFQIPGLGLVENILTDTHFDMRGRLGRLLVAMRDTGHEIGVGLDEGTALEVKGDIGKVVGENGVWILDASDAIFNEKGKAPGFEVDDVTVHYLTEGDTFNMVTKVVIPSEDKQKVDRSDATPFQSSNLFRGEYESTKSLLSFAKSTETEQVTTVKGDATEPVFALQWKKGNISRYYQSDGNYEPKALASYKKGTVTNISLSLWVQKDEN
;
A
#
# COMPACT_ATOMS: atom_id res chain seq x y z
N MET A 1 8.87 63.25 19.98
CA MET A 1 10.23 63.24 20.54
C MET A 1 10.14 63.27 22.08
N LEU A 2 9.92 62.11 22.72
CA LEU A 2 10.21 61.84 24.14
C LEU A 2 10.14 60.33 24.39
N ARG A 3 10.94 59.56 23.63
CA ARG A 3 11.21 58.13 23.88
C ARG A 3 12.25 57.93 25.01
N LYS A 4 12.48 58.93 25.88
CA LYS A 4 13.65 58.98 26.77
C LYS A 4 13.40 59.21 28.27
N GLN A 5 12.15 59.19 28.79
CA GLN A 5 11.95 59.44 30.24
C GLN A 5 11.17 58.44 31.12
N TRP A 6 10.54 57.36 30.65
CA TRP A 6 9.96 56.37 31.59
C TRP A 6 10.39 54.90 31.44
N LYS A 7 11.42 54.63 30.61
CA LYS A 7 12.33 53.48 30.82
C LYS A 7 13.25 53.63 32.06
N ARG A 8 12.98 54.60 32.94
CA ARG A 8 13.74 54.85 34.19
C ARG A 8 12.90 54.89 35.48
N LEU A 9 11.60 54.64 35.41
CA LEU A 9 10.85 54.00 36.51
C LEU A 9 10.67 52.49 36.27
N THR A 10 11.66 51.95 35.58
CA THR A 10 12.29 50.66 35.84
C THR A 10 11.99 50.11 37.24
N LYS A 11 11.55 48.85 37.25
CA LYS A 11 12.40 47.74 37.75
C LYS A 11 12.79 47.77 39.24
N MET A 12 12.10 48.55 40.10
CA MET A 12 12.55 48.66 41.49
C MET A 12 11.53 48.62 42.61
N LEU A 13 10.24 48.36 42.39
CA LEU A 13 9.35 47.96 43.49
C LEU A 13 8.14 47.20 42.94
N ALA A 14 7.82 45.96 43.25
CA ALA A 14 8.46 44.90 44.01
C ALA A 14 7.59 43.66 43.69
N VAL A 15 8.17 42.49 43.41
CA VAL A 15 8.02 41.32 44.28
C VAL A 15 7.17 41.65 45.53
N LEU A 16 6.04 40.95 45.73
CA LEU A 16 5.10 41.04 46.88
C LEU A 16 4.11 42.23 46.78
N LEU A 17 2.79 42.04 46.81
CA LEU A 17 2.02 41.16 47.69
C LEU A 17 0.74 40.61 47.01
N CYS A 18 0.64 39.29 47.02
CA CYS A 18 -0.52 38.46 47.41
C CYS A 18 -1.96 38.90 47.05
N GLY A 19 -2.64 38.03 46.29
CA GLY A 19 -3.86 37.37 46.78
C GLY A 19 -5.24 38.02 46.55
N ALA A 20 -6.06 37.28 45.79
CA ALA A 20 -7.47 36.97 46.07
C ALA A 20 -8.63 37.86 45.49
N LEU A 21 -9.51 37.17 44.72
CA LEU A 21 -10.99 37.21 44.69
C LEU A 21 -11.78 37.95 43.56
N LEU A 22 -12.44 37.11 42.72
CA LEU A 22 -13.86 37.09 42.25
C LEU A 22 -14.40 38.06 41.15
N PHE A 23 -14.97 37.42 40.10
CA PHE A 23 -15.81 37.81 38.94
C PHE A 23 -17.17 38.56 39.24
N PRO A 24 -18.17 38.74 38.30
CA PRO A 24 -18.30 39.18 36.87
C PRO A 24 -19.57 40.11 36.60
N THR A 25 -19.94 40.57 35.37
CA THR A 25 -21.09 40.14 34.48
C THR A 25 -21.71 41.27 33.59
N THR A 26 -22.52 40.87 32.58
CA THR A 26 -22.93 41.49 31.29
C THR A 26 -24.45 41.80 31.07
N SER A 27 -24.81 42.91 30.35
CA SER A 27 -25.78 43.09 29.19
C SER A 27 -27.37 43.26 29.29
N GLY A 28 -28.09 43.94 28.34
CA GLY A 28 -29.60 44.10 28.20
C GLY A 28 -30.21 44.11 26.73
N TYR A 29 -31.28 43.34 26.37
CA TYR A 29 -32.20 43.39 25.16
C TYR A 29 -33.63 42.87 25.52
N ALA A 30 -34.64 43.20 24.69
CA ALA A 30 -36.12 43.11 24.85
C ALA A 30 -36.86 41.86 24.24
N LYS A 31 -38.16 41.71 24.59
CA LYS A 31 -39.09 40.56 24.42
C LYS A 31 -39.78 40.37 23.04
N PRO A 32 -39.89 39.12 22.53
CA PRO A 32 -41.08 38.56 21.87
C PRO A 32 -42.24 38.29 22.87
N SER A 33 -43.49 38.21 22.41
CA SER A 33 -44.69 37.84 23.17
C SER A 33 -45.02 36.37 22.87
N HIS A 34 -45.02 35.36 23.74
CA HIS A 34 -44.91 35.20 25.19
C HIS A 34 -43.50 34.84 25.65
N VAL A 35 -42.50 35.65 25.33
CA VAL A 35 -41.23 35.52 26.04
C VAL A 35 -41.48 36.12 27.42
N HIS A 36 -41.66 35.29 28.45
CA HIS A 36 -41.31 35.72 29.78
C HIS A 36 -39.91 36.31 29.67
N ASP A 37 -39.58 37.35 30.42
CA ASP A 37 -38.29 38.06 30.27
C ASP A 37 -37.08 37.16 30.66
N THR A 38 -37.28 35.84 30.68
CA THR A 38 -36.49 34.72 31.13
C THR A 38 -36.41 33.57 30.13
N ASP A 39 -36.99 33.63 28.92
CA ASP A 39 -37.03 32.42 28.07
C ASP A 39 -35.76 32.20 27.24
N LEU A 40 -35.55 30.95 26.84
CA LEU A 40 -34.37 30.51 26.08
C LEU A 40 -34.59 30.75 24.58
N LYS A 41 -33.69 31.51 23.94
CA LYS A 41 -33.79 31.88 22.52
C LYS A 41 -33.25 30.79 21.60
N LYS A 42 -32.13 30.17 21.99
CA LYS A 42 -31.46 29.12 21.22
C LYS A 42 -30.75 28.16 22.17
N LEU A 43 -30.84 26.88 21.86
CA LEU A 43 -30.07 25.81 22.48
C LEU A 43 -29.43 24.99 21.36
N LEU A 44 -28.11 24.83 21.41
CA LEU A 44 -27.35 23.98 20.48
C LEU A 44 -26.74 22.83 21.26
N VAL A 45 -26.94 21.62 20.75
CA VAL A 45 -26.35 20.38 21.26
C VAL A 45 -25.27 19.97 20.27
N LEU A 46 -24.01 19.94 20.70
CA LEU A 46 -22.86 19.86 19.78
C LEU A 46 -22.34 18.44 19.54
N ASN A 47 -22.77 17.48 20.35
CA ASN A 47 -22.35 16.08 20.27
C ASN A 47 -23.49 15.13 20.67
N GLY A 48 -24.71 15.53 20.31
CA GLY A 48 -25.92 14.77 20.54
C GLY A 48 -27.04 15.37 19.69
N GLN A 49 -27.93 14.52 19.21
CA GLN A 49 -29.03 14.92 18.36
C GLN A 49 -30.23 15.30 19.22
N LEU A 50 -30.66 16.56 19.15
CA LEU A 50 -31.89 17.05 19.79
C LEU A 50 -33.07 16.75 18.86
N GLU A 51 -34.05 15.97 19.32
CA GLU A 51 -35.20 15.60 18.51
C GLU A 51 -36.34 16.63 18.65
N GLY A 52 -36.77 17.22 17.52
CA GLY A 52 -37.82 18.24 17.43
C GLY A 52 -37.29 19.69 17.32
N GLU A 53 -38.13 20.61 16.84
CA GLU A 53 -37.74 22.04 16.74
C GLU A 53 -37.69 22.71 18.12
N PHE A 54 -36.57 23.34 18.44
CA PHE A 54 -36.40 24.05 19.71
C PHE A 54 -37.14 25.40 19.68
N ASN A 55 -38.39 25.42 20.17
CA ASN A 55 -39.18 26.65 20.35
C ASN A 55 -39.36 27.01 21.84
N ALA A 56 -39.52 28.30 22.16
CA ALA A 56 -39.56 28.77 23.55
C ALA A 56 -40.84 28.37 24.34
N GLU A 57 -41.86 27.81 23.67
CA GLU A 57 -43.15 27.45 24.26
C GLU A 57 -43.18 26.02 24.82
N VAL A 58 -42.38 25.11 24.26
CA VAL A 58 -42.21 23.73 24.74
C VAL A 58 -41.10 23.67 25.79
N LYS A 59 -41.27 22.84 26.84
CA LYS A 59 -40.35 22.80 27.99
C LYS A 59 -39.63 21.48 28.19
N ASP A 60 -40.03 20.41 27.50
CA ASP A 60 -39.43 19.09 27.63
C ASP A 60 -39.00 18.56 26.25
N TYR A 61 -37.79 17.99 26.15
CA TYR A 61 -37.16 17.56 24.89
C TYR A 61 -36.38 16.25 25.06
N THR A 62 -36.12 15.54 23.96
CA THR A 62 -35.25 14.34 23.97
C THR A 62 -33.95 14.61 23.22
N VAL A 63 -32.84 14.16 23.78
CA VAL A 63 -31.51 14.23 23.17
C VAL A 63 -30.92 12.83 23.08
N LYS A 64 -30.55 12.39 21.89
CA LYS A 64 -29.77 11.17 21.71
C LYS A 64 -28.30 11.52 21.67
N THR A 65 -27.48 10.87 22.49
CA THR A 65 -26.03 11.06 22.47
C THR A 65 -25.38 9.74 22.84
N ASP A 66 -24.43 9.29 22.05
CA ASP A 66 -23.55 8.18 22.34
C ASP A 66 -22.44 8.57 23.36
N LYS A 67 -22.28 9.86 23.67
CA LYS A 67 -21.25 10.38 24.57
C LYS A 67 -21.74 10.48 26.03
N ASP A 68 -20.85 10.15 26.98
CA ASP A 68 -21.12 10.28 28.43
C ASP A 68 -21.22 11.74 28.92
N LYS A 69 -21.02 12.71 28.02
CA LYS A 69 -21.07 14.13 28.32
C LYS A 69 -21.72 14.86 27.16
N LEU A 70 -22.81 15.55 27.45
CA LEU A 70 -23.52 16.38 26.50
C LEU A 70 -22.98 17.81 26.51
N LEU A 71 -22.60 18.32 25.34
CA LEU A 71 -22.10 19.69 25.16
C LEU A 71 -23.23 20.60 24.70
N LEU A 72 -23.49 21.63 25.50
CA LEU A 72 -24.61 22.54 25.30
C LEU A 72 -24.11 23.97 25.13
N TRP A 73 -24.60 24.68 24.11
CA TRP A 73 -24.45 26.12 24.02
C TRP A 73 -25.82 26.80 24.15
N ILE A 74 -25.93 27.77 25.08
CA ILE A 74 -27.22 28.20 25.64
C ILE A 74 -27.39 29.73 25.51
N ALA A 75 -28.35 30.21 24.73
CA ALA A 75 -28.56 31.64 24.54
C ALA A 75 -29.95 32.10 25.05
N PRO A 76 -30.04 32.77 26.20
CA PRO A 76 -31.31 33.35 26.69
C PRO A 76 -31.66 34.64 25.95
N VAL A 77 -32.96 34.93 25.84
CA VAL A 77 -33.46 36.14 25.16
C VAL A 77 -33.11 37.41 25.95
N ALA A 78 -33.31 37.38 27.27
CA ALA A 78 -33.02 38.52 28.12
C ALA A 78 -31.56 38.54 28.56
N VAL A 79 -30.98 39.70 28.46
CA VAL A 79 -29.53 39.80 28.29
C VAL A 79 -28.78 39.89 29.64
N ASN A 80 -29.52 39.86 30.76
CA ASN A 80 -29.04 39.73 32.14
C ASN A 80 -29.56 38.45 32.84
N ALA A 81 -30.12 37.50 32.10
CA ALA A 81 -30.68 36.28 32.68
C ALA A 81 -29.60 35.38 33.31
N LYS A 82 -29.94 34.74 34.44
CA LYS A 82 -29.09 33.75 35.09
C LYS A 82 -29.52 32.37 34.60
N VAL A 83 -28.57 31.62 34.05
CA VAL A 83 -28.80 30.24 33.62
C VAL A 83 -28.15 29.29 34.61
N ALA A 84 -28.88 28.26 35.00
CA ALA A 84 -28.35 27.14 35.73
C ALA A 84 -28.67 25.83 35.01
N VAL A 85 -27.70 24.94 34.93
CA VAL A 85 -27.86 23.59 34.37
C VAL A 85 -27.71 22.60 35.51
N ASN A 86 -28.71 21.75 35.71
CA ASN A 86 -28.86 20.85 36.86
C ASN A 86 -28.67 21.57 38.20
N GLY A 87 -29.31 22.74 38.34
CA GLY A 87 -29.25 23.57 39.55
C GLY A 87 -27.93 24.32 39.78
N LYS A 88 -26.89 24.08 38.97
CA LYS A 88 -25.61 24.80 39.06
C LYS A 88 -25.55 25.94 38.06
N ARG A 89 -25.15 27.12 38.52
CA ARG A 89 -25.12 28.34 37.70
C ARG A 89 -23.96 28.31 36.69
N VAL A 90 -24.24 28.60 35.42
CA VAL A 90 -23.26 28.46 34.33
C VAL A 90 -23.15 29.74 33.47
N ASN A 91 -22.03 29.86 32.74
CA ASN A 91 -21.87 30.93 31.75
C ASN A 91 -22.47 30.50 30.41
N HIS A 92 -23.63 31.04 30.09
CA HIS A 92 -24.49 30.57 29.01
C HIS A 92 -23.92 30.79 27.60
N ARG A 93 -23.06 31.80 27.38
CA ARG A 93 -22.47 32.10 26.05
C ARG A 93 -21.21 31.31 25.70
N LYS A 94 -20.82 30.34 26.54
CA LYS A 94 -19.74 29.39 26.27
C LYS A 94 -20.32 27.98 26.30
N ILE A 95 -19.62 27.03 25.69
CA ILE A 95 -20.04 25.63 25.70
C ILE A 95 -20.02 25.11 27.14
N VAL A 96 -21.17 24.61 27.58
CA VAL A 96 -21.41 24.03 28.89
C VAL A 96 -21.40 22.52 28.74
N LYS A 97 -20.51 21.85 29.48
CA LYS A 97 -20.39 20.39 29.46
C LYS A 97 -21.25 19.78 30.57
N VAL A 98 -22.15 18.88 30.22
CA VAL A 98 -23.04 18.20 31.16
C VAL A 98 -22.74 16.72 31.17
N LYS A 99 -22.41 16.15 32.32
CA LYS A 99 -22.15 14.71 32.43
C LYS A 99 -23.48 13.94 32.40
N VAL A 100 -23.55 12.90 31.57
CA VAL A 100 -24.70 12.03 31.33
C VAL A 100 -24.33 10.63 31.83
N PRO A 101 -24.65 10.29 33.09
CA PRO A 101 -24.06 9.13 33.75
C PRO A 101 -24.80 7.79 33.51
N SER A 102 -25.84 7.73 32.67
CA SER A 102 -26.63 6.50 32.43
C SER A 102 -27.33 6.48 31.06
N SER A 103 -27.74 5.29 30.60
CA SER A 103 -28.42 5.06 29.30
C SER A 103 -29.69 5.89 29.09
N LYS A 104 -30.31 6.37 30.17
CA LYS A 104 -31.25 7.49 30.17
C LYS A 104 -30.95 8.46 31.32
N ALA A 105 -30.89 9.76 31.06
CA ALA A 105 -30.69 10.80 32.08
C ALA A 105 -31.59 12.01 31.81
N ARG A 106 -31.72 12.94 32.77
CA ARG A 106 -32.41 14.22 32.56
C ARG A 106 -31.50 15.39 32.88
N VAL A 107 -31.44 16.35 31.97
CA VAL A 107 -30.71 17.61 32.13
C VAL A 107 -31.71 18.75 32.23
N GLN A 108 -31.76 19.41 33.38
CA GLN A 108 -32.64 20.54 33.61
C GLN A 108 -31.89 21.86 33.39
N ILE A 109 -32.46 22.76 32.59
CA ILE A 109 -31.95 24.09 32.32
C ILE A 109 -32.94 25.12 32.87
N ASP A 110 -32.50 25.85 33.88
CA ASP A 110 -33.28 26.90 34.51
C ASP A 110 -32.80 28.28 34.06
N VAL A 111 -33.72 29.14 33.66
CA VAL A 111 -33.43 30.52 33.27
C VAL A 111 -34.28 31.48 34.10
N ALA A 112 -33.63 32.43 34.77
CA ALA A 112 -34.30 33.35 35.70
C ALA A 112 -33.82 34.79 35.58
N THR A 113 -34.72 35.75 35.84
CA THR A 113 -34.44 37.20 35.81
C THR A 113 -34.13 37.73 37.20
N ARG A 114 -33.60 38.95 37.26
CA ARG A 114 -33.42 39.69 38.54
C ARG A 114 -34.74 39.94 39.29
N LYS A 115 -35.89 39.98 38.62
CA LYS A 115 -37.22 40.18 39.25
C LYS A 115 -37.83 38.89 39.83
N GLY A 116 -37.09 37.77 39.81
CA GLY A 116 -37.49 36.52 40.48
C GLY A 116 -38.38 35.58 39.66
N ILE A 117 -38.73 35.94 38.42
CA ILE A 117 -39.45 35.05 37.49
C ILE A 117 -38.46 33.98 36.99
N LYS A 118 -38.89 32.72 36.89
CA LYS A 118 -38.07 31.55 36.49
C LYS A 118 -38.83 30.67 35.51
N THR A 119 -38.18 30.29 34.41
CA THR A 119 -38.62 29.26 33.46
C THR A 119 -37.65 28.08 33.52
N THR A 120 -38.17 26.85 33.42
CA THR A 120 -37.39 25.61 33.49
C THR A 120 -37.64 24.78 32.23
N TYR A 121 -36.57 24.20 31.68
CA TYR A 121 -36.57 23.28 30.55
C TYR A 121 -35.92 21.95 30.95
N THR A 122 -36.40 20.82 30.43
CA THR A 122 -35.87 19.48 30.72
C THR A 122 -35.49 18.77 29.43
N LEU A 123 -34.29 18.18 29.39
CA LEU A 123 -33.80 17.35 28.29
C LEU A 123 -33.68 15.90 28.79
N ALA A 124 -34.47 14.98 28.26
CA ALA A 124 -34.30 13.55 28.45
C ALA A 124 -33.21 13.05 27.50
N VAL A 125 -32.10 12.58 28.03
CA VAL A 125 -30.94 12.13 27.26
C VAL A 125 -30.95 10.62 27.16
N GLU A 126 -30.89 10.03 25.96
CA GLU A 126 -30.81 8.58 25.72
C GLU A 126 -29.51 8.20 25.00
N LYS A 127 -28.81 7.15 25.47
CA LYS A 127 -27.50 6.73 24.93
C LYS A 127 -27.60 5.63 23.87
N GLY A 128 -27.11 5.88 22.65
CA GLY A 128 -26.97 4.87 21.59
C GLY A 128 -25.74 3.96 21.77
N PRO A 129 -25.60 2.88 20.96
CA PRO A 129 -24.37 2.05 20.93
C PRO A 129 -23.16 2.86 20.46
N ASP A 130 -21.98 2.56 21.00
CA ASP A 130 -20.73 3.31 20.77
C ASP A 130 -19.84 2.57 19.75
N TYR A 131 -19.79 3.10 18.52
CA TYR A 131 -19.02 2.57 17.40
C TYR A 131 -17.67 3.26 17.21
N ASP A 132 -17.25 4.15 18.12
CA ASP A 132 -16.00 4.87 17.97
C ASP A 132 -14.80 4.03 18.37
N LEU A 133 -13.74 4.14 17.57
CA LEU A 133 -12.42 3.62 17.90
C LEU A 133 -11.84 4.35 19.12
N LYS A 134 -11.24 3.61 20.05
CA LYS A 134 -10.68 4.17 21.30
C LYS A 134 -9.18 4.38 21.17
N ASP A 135 -8.64 5.29 21.98
CA ASP A 135 -7.20 5.56 22.07
C ASP A 135 -6.52 5.80 20.71
N VAL A 136 -7.20 6.52 19.80
CA VAL A 136 -6.63 6.90 18.50
C VAL A 136 -5.43 7.82 18.72
N THR A 137 -4.24 7.27 18.56
CA THR A 137 -2.96 7.86 18.89
C THR A 137 -2.10 7.96 17.65
N LEU A 138 -1.54 9.14 17.43
CA LEU A 138 -0.61 9.38 16.34
C LEU A 138 0.83 9.18 16.81
N PHE A 139 1.55 8.25 16.19
CA PHE A 139 2.97 8.03 16.41
C PHE A 139 3.76 8.63 15.25
N GLN A 140 4.77 9.44 15.57
CA GLN A 140 5.71 9.97 14.59
C GLN A 140 7.04 9.22 14.74
N ASN A 141 7.40 8.44 13.73
CA ASN A 141 8.61 7.62 13.67
C ASN A 141 9.72 8.25 12.80
N GLY A 142 9.52 9.49 12.36
CA GLY A 142 10.48 10.31 11.61
C GLY A 142 10.50 11.77 12.07
N ASP A 143 11.04 12.68 11.27
CA ASP A 143 11.11 14.12 11.56
C ASP A 143 9.86 14.90 11.16
N GLY A 144 8.90 14.24 10.50
CA GLY A 144 7.62 14.83 10.12
C GLY A 144 7.69 15.56 8.79
N SER A 145 8.72 15.31 7.99
CA SER A 145 8.81 15.77 6.61
C SER A 145 7.85 15.02 5.68
N LEU A 146 7.56 13.74 5.99
CA LEU A 146 6.72 12.87 5.18
C LEU A 146 5.49 12.37 5.95
N ILE A 147 4.41 12.10 5.22
CA ILE A 147 3.18 11.56 5.84
C ILE A 147 3.38 10.15 6.40
N GLN A 148 4.26 9.35 5.79
CA GLN A 148 4.54 7.97 6.24
C GLN A 148 5.39 7.92 7.51
N ASP A 149 5.93 9.05 7.96
CA ASP A 149 6.51 9.15 9.30
C ASP A 149 5.43 8.99 10.37
N TYR A 150 4.17 9.14 10.01
CA TYR A 150 3.04 9.07 10.92
C TYR A 150 2.33 7.72 10.83
N GLN A 151 2.04 7.15 11.99
CA GLN A 151 1.27 5.92 12.17
C GLN A 151 0.10 6.16 13.11
N LEU A 152 -1.02 5.49 12.84
CA LEU A 152 -2.24 5.63 13.61
C LEU A 152 -2.53 4.35 14.42
N GLY A 153 -2.28 4.38 15.72
CA GLY A 153 -2.69 3.29 16.63
C GLY A 153 -4.06 3.56 17.23
N PHE A 154 -4.87 2.54 17.45
CA PHE A 154 -6.17 2.65 18.12
C PHE A 154 -6.64 1.29 18.65
N GLN A 155 -7.70 1.28 19.45
CA GLN A 155 -8.41 0.10 19.92
C GLN A 155 -9.78 0.02 19.25
N LYS A 156 -10.25 -1.21 19.06
CA LYS A 156 -11.58 -1.49 18.46
C LYS A 156 -12.72 -0.79 19.21
N ALA A 157 -13.80 -0.53 18.50
CA ALA A 157 -15.03 0.00 19.07
C ALA A 157 -15.70 -0.95 20.07
N ASP A 158 -16.50 -0.39 20.97
CA ASP A 158 -17.25 -1.15 21.99
C ASP A 158 -18.36 -2.00 21.37
N VAL A 159 -18.95 -1.51 20.27
CA VAL A 159 -19.92 -2.24 19.46
C VAL A 159 -19.33 -2.60 18.11
N MET A 160 -19.34 -3.90 17.83
CA MET A 160 -18.77 -4.48 16.63
C MET A 160 -19.85 -4.99 15.66
N ASP A 161 -21.10 -5.07 16.14
CA ASP A 161 -22.23 -5.55 15.35
C ASP A 161 -22.52 -4.56 14.22
N GLY A 162 -22.59 -5.04 12.98
CA GLY A 162 -22.76 -4.18 11.80
C GLY A 162 -21.50 -3.45 11.30
N VAL A 163 -20.35 -3.52 12.00
CA VAL A 163 -19.07 -2.97 11.51
C VAL A 163 -18.49 -3.90 10.43
N LYS A 164 -18.24 -3.36 9.23
CA LYS A 164 -17.67 -4.06 8.07
C LYS A 164 -16.20 -3.76 7.85
N ALA A 165 -15.76 -2.54 8.14
CA ALA A 165 -14.38 -2.12 7.96
C ALA A 165 -13.98 -0.97 8.90
N TYR A 166 -12.70 -0.67 8.91
CA TYR A 166 -12.12 0.49 9.58
C TYR A 166 -11.39 1.34 8.55
N LEU A 167 -11.51 2.65 8.68
CA LEU A 167 -10.93 3.61 7.75
C LEU A 167 -9.98 4.54 8.48
N MET A 168 -8.92 4.99 7.81
CA MET A 168 -8.08 6.09 8.26
C MET A 168 -7.84 7.10 7.14
N PHE A 169 -7.79 8.37 7.51
CA PHE A 169 -7.65 9.51 6.59
C PHE A 169 -7.28 10.78 7.33
N TYR A 170 -7.05 11.86 6.61
CA TYR A 170 -6.69 13.15 7.19
C TYR A 170 -7.36 14.31 6.46
N SER A 171 -7.39 15.48 7.12
CA SER A 171 -7.86 16.72 6.52
C SER A 171 -7.18 17.95 7.13
N LYS A 172 -7.06 19.04 6.36
CA LYS A 172 -6.80 20.38 6.94
C LYS A 172 -7.97 20.95 7.73
N LYS A 173 -9.17 20.38 7.61
CA LYS A 173 -10.38 20.86 8.29
C LYS A 173 -10.57 20.21 9.66
N ASP A 174 -11.37 20.86 10.50
CA ASP A 174 -11.69 20.35 11.83
C ASP A 174 -12.66 19.15 11.78
N PHE A 175 -12.76 18.44 12.91
CA PHE A 175 -13.55 17.21 13.02
C PHE A 175 -14.98 17.32 12.50
N TYR A 176 -15.66 18.46 12.70
CA TYR A 176 -17.08 18.58 12.37
C TYR A 176 -17.29 18.76 10.87
N GLU A 177 -16.45 19.55 10.21
CA GLU A 177 -16.50 19.67 8.74
C GLU A 177 -16.23 18.33 8.07
N VAL A 178 -15.29 17.56 8.61
CA VAL A 178 -14.94 16.22 8.10
C VAL A 178 -16.03 15.20 8.41
N TRP A 179 -16.63 15.25 9.60
CA TRP A 179 -17.74 14.37 9.98
C TRP A 179 -18.94 14.57 9.07
N ASP A 180 -19.36 15.82 8.83
CA ASP A 180 -20.51 16.14 7.98
C ASP A 180 -20.29 15.65 6.53
N TYR A 181 -19.05 15.73 6.03
CA TYR A 181 -18.70 15.16 4.74
C TYR A 181 -18.82 13.64 4.74
N MET A 182 -18.18 12.97 5.70
CA MET A 182 -18.09 11.51 5.79
C MET A 182 -19.45 10.84 6.08
N GLU A 183 -20.30 11.46 6.88
CA GLU A 183 -21.69 11.02 7.14
C GLU A 183 -22.58 11.18 5.89
N GLY A 184 -22.26 12.16 5.04
CA GLY A 184 -22.99 12.44 3.81
C GLY A 184 -22.65 11.54 2.62
N LEU A 185 -21.61 10.70 2.72
CA LEU A 185 -21.20 9.81 1.64
C LEU A 185 -22.07 8.55 1.58
N THR A 186 -22.48 8.17 0.37
CA THR A 186 -23.10 6.85 0.16
C THR A 186 -22.03 5.74 0.22
N PRO A 187 -22.42 4.48 0.48
CA PRO A 187 -21.50 3.34 0.41
C PRO A 187 -20.72 3.28 -0.91
N GLU A 188 -21.35 3.60 -2.04
CA GLU A 188 -20.68 3.65 -3.35
C GLU A 188 -19.63 4.77 -3.43
N GLN A 189 -19.89 5.93 -2.82
CA GLN A 189 -18.93 7.04 -2.80
C GLN A 189 -17.75 6.74 -1.87
N ILE A 190 -17.99 6.07 -0.74
CA ILE A 190 -16.94 5.59 0.15
C ILE A 190 -16.07 4.56 -0.58
N GLU A 191 -16.68 3.64 -1.31
CA GLU A 191 -15.97 2.66 -2.13
C GLU A 191 -15.16 3.35 -3.24
N GLN A 192 -15.71 4.35 -3.93
CA GLN A 192 -14.95 5.15 -4.89
C GLN A 192 -13.71 5.81 -4.27
N HIS A 193 -13.80 6.31 -3.04
CA HIS A 193 -12.66 6.87 -2.31
C HIS A 193 -11.63 5.84 -1.86
N LEU A 194 -11.99 4.56 -1.84
CA LEU A 194 -11.12 3.43 -1.55
C LEU A 194 -10.49 2.81 -2.81
N THR A 195 -11.20 2.78 -3.95
CA THR A 195 -10.87 1.91 -5.09
C THR A 195 -11.12 2.48 -6.51
N SER A 196 -11.47 3.76 -6.73
CA SER A 196 -11.94 4.18 -8.07
C SER A 196 -10.91 4.10 -9.21
N GLN A 197 -11.37 3.58 -10.36
CA GLN A 197 -10.66 3.55 -11.64
C GLN A 197 -10.69 4.88 -12.41
N ASP A 198 -11.66 5.77 -12.15
CA ASP A 198 -11.72 7.08 -12.81
C ASP A 198 -10.60 8.02 -12.31
N GLU A 199 -9.80 8.57 -13.23
CA GLU A 199 -8.87 9.67 -12.93
C GLU A 199 -9.66 10.91 -12.49
N GLY A 200 -9.55 11.30 -11.22
CA GLY A 200 -10.24 12.47 -10.68
C GLY A 200 -9.96 12.75 -9.21
N GLU A 201 -10.48 13.88 -8.71
CA GLU A 201 -10.28 14.45 -7.36
C GLU A 201 -10.70 13.55 -6.18
N ASN A 202 -11.08 12.28 -6.41
CA ASN A 202 -11.73 11.42 -5.42
C ASN A 202 -10.97 10.12 -5.09
N LYS A 203 -9.90 9.79 -5.84
CA LYS A 203 -9.09 8.58 -5.64
C LYS A 203 -8.16 8.73 -4.42
N ASP A 204 -7.86 7.62 -3.73
CA ASP A 204 -6.91 7.56 -2.61
C ASP A 204 -7.18 8.53 -1.44
N LYS A 205 -8.43 8.93 -1.23
CA LYS A 205 -8.83 9.77 -0.08
C LYS A 205 -8.92 8.98 1.22
N LEU A 206 -9.41 7.74 1.13
CA LEU A 206 -9.64 6.86 2.26
C LEU A 206 -8.68 5.68 2.20
N PHE A 207 -8.22 5.23 3.36
CA PHE A 207 -7.46 4.00 3.47
C PHE A 207 -8.18 2.99 4.37
N LYS A 208 -8.45 1.79 3.84
CA LYS A 208 -9.05 0.69 4.60
C LYS A 208 -7.99 -0.03 5.41
N ILE A 209 -8.22 -0.11 6.71
CA ILE A 209 -7.31 -0.74 7.65
C ILE A 209 -7.48 -2.26 7.58
N THR A 210 -6.37 -2.97 7.45
CA THR A 210 -6.33 -4.43 7.26
C THR A 210 -6.02 -5.19 8.56
N ASN A 211 -5.56 -4.52 9.63
CA ASN A 211 -5.29 -5.14 10.92
C ASN A 211 -5.54 -4.16 12.09
N LEU A 212 -6.20 -4.63 13.14
CA LEU A 212 -6.62 -3.83 14.30
C LEU A 212 -5.56 -3.69 15.40
N ASN A 213 -4.41 -4.37 15.34
CA ASN A 213 -3.40 -4.37 16.40
C ASN A 213 -2.03 -3.87 15.90
N TYR A 214 -1.64 -2.61 16.11
CA TYR A 214 -0.21 -2.23 15.96
C TYR A 214 0.25 -1.13 16.91
N ALA A 215 1.28 -1.46 17.71
CA ALA A 215 2.24 -0.52 18.29
C ALA A 215 3.69 -0.78 17.81
N ASP A 216 3.98 -1.88 17.09
CA ASP A 216 5.32 -2.25 16.64
C ASP A 216 5.39 -2.55 15.12
N GLY A 217 5.14 -1.54 14.27
CA GLY A 217 5.91 -1.40 13.02
C GLY A 217 5.30 -1.75 11.64
N GLY A 218 4.00 -2.05 11.47
CA GLY A 218 3.51 -2.37 10.09
C GLY A 218 2.03 -2.19 9.74
N GLY A 219 1.15 -1.74 10.64
CA GLY A 219 -0.30 -1.89 10.45
C GLY A 219 -1.11 -0.71 9.91
N ASN A 220 -0.76 0.52 10.28
CA ASN A 220 -1.60 1.72 10.05
C ASN A 220 -0.73 2.94 9.74
N THR A 221 0.33 2.76 8.95
CA THR A 221 1.14 3.86 8.45
C THR A 221 0.38 4.57 7.35
N PHE A 222 0.30 5.91 7.41
CA PHE A 222 -0.26 6.67 6.30
C PHE A 222 0.56 6.46 5.02
N ARG A 223 -0.07 6.55 3.85
CA ARG A 223 0.59 6.37 2.54
C ARG A 223 0.98 7.73 1.94
N SER A 224 2.13 7.82 1.28
CA SER A 224 2.57 9.04 0.56
C SER A 224 1.56 9.55 -0.44
N GLY A 225 0.92 8.62 -1.16
CA GLY A 225 -0.01 8.93 -2.24
C GLY A 225 -1.44 9.20 -1.81
N GLN A 226 -1.75 9.15 -0.51
CA GLN A 226 -3.09 9.46 -0.03
C GLN A 226 -3.41 10.95 -0.35
N LEU A 227 -4.69 11.31 -0.48
CA LEU A 227 -5.15 12.69 -0.67
C LEU A 227 -5.95 13.18 0.54
N ASP A 228 -6.02 14.51 0.73
CA ASP A 228 -6.89 15.12 1.74
C ASP A 228 -8.34 14.73 1.49
N VAL A 229 -8.99 14.15 2.50
CA VAL A 229 -10.31 13.50 2.34
C VAL A 229 -11.37 14.46 1.82
N LEU A 230 -11.29 15.74 2.19
CA LEU A 230 -12.29 16.74 1.88
C LEU A 230 -11.97 17.43 0.56
N THR A 231 -10.72 17.83 0.37
CA THR A 231 -10.31 18.67 -0.77
C THR A 231 -9.88 17.87 -1.98
N GLY A 232 -9.53 16.58 -1.82
CA GLY A 232 -9.01 15.74 -2.90
C GLY A 232 -7.66 16.17 -3.45
N LYS A 233 -6.93 16.99 -2.69
CA LYS A 233 -5.61 17.48 -3.09
C LYS A 233 -4.50 16.64 -2.44
N PRO A 234 -3.34 16.51 -3.12
CA PRO A 234 -2.16 15.93 -2.49
C PRO A 234 -1.79 16.67 -1.21
N LEU A 235 -1.19 15.93 -0.29
CA LEU A 235 -0.63 16.51 0.93
C LEU A 235 0.52 17.45 0.61
N ASN A 236 0.33 18.71 0.98
CA ASN A 236 1.36 19.74 0.97
C ASN A 236 1.73 20.14 2.39
N VAL A 237 2.76 20.97 2.52
CA VAL A 237 3.16 21.66 3.75
C VAL A 237 1.95 22.16 4.57
N GLY A 238 2.02 21.96 5.88
CA GLY A 238 1.04 22.45 6.83
C GLY A 238 0.55 21.40 7.82
N ASP A 239 -0.40 21.82 8.64
CA ASP A 239 -0.98 20.99 9.70
C ASP A 239 -2.25 20.27 9.21
N TYR A 240 -2.35 18.98 9.53
CA TYR A 240 -3.50 18.13 9.21
C TYR A 240 -3.99 17.42 10.46
N HIS A 241 -5.30 17.26 10.53
CA HIS A 241 -5.96 16.40 11.50
C HIS A 241 -6.01 14.98 10.93
N ALA A 242 -5.69 13.99 11.77
CA ALA A 242 -5.80 12.58 11.42
C ALA A 242 -7.07 11.98 12.04
N TYR A 243 -7.75 11.12 11.29
CA TYR A 243 -9.02 10.51 11.69
C TYR A 243 -8.99 9.00 11.47
N ALA A 244 -9.72 8.29 12.35
CA ALA A 244 -10.07 6.89 12.16
C ALA A 244 -11.59 6.73 12.26
N ALA A 245 -12.18 5.86 11.44
CA ALA A 245 -13.62 5.64 11.39
C ALA A 245 -14.00 4.15 11.33
N THR A 246 -15.20 3.81 11.79
CA THR A 246 -15.86 2.52 11.59
C THR A 246 -16.88 2.63 10.46
N LEU A 247 -16.85 1.69 9.53
CA LEU A 247 -17.75 1.62 8.37
C LEU A 247 -18.75 0.49 8.54
N GLY A 248 -20.04 0.76 8.35
CA GLY A 248 -21.13 -0.21 8.31
C GLY A 248 -21.71 -0.41 6.90
N GLU A 249 -22.85 -1.11 6.79
CA GLU A 249 -23.53 -1.32 5.49
C GLU A 249 -24.04 -0.01 4.87
N ASP A 250 -24.56 0.90 5.68
CA ASP A 250 -25.20 2.14 5.21
C ASP A 250 -24.29 3.38 5.27
N GLY A 251 -23.00 3.22 5.64
CA GLY A 251 -22.04 4.32 5.77
C GLY A 251 -21.28 4.34 7.09
N ILE A 252 -20.75 5.50 7.47
CA ILE A 252 -19.91 5.65 8.67
C ILE A 252 -20.75 5.49 9.95
N LEU A 253 -20.30 4.62 10.85
CA LEU A 253 -20.95 4.33 12.14
C LEU A 253 -20.35 5.14 13.30
N GLY A 254 -19.06 5.48 13.21
CA GLY A 254 -18.31 6.20 14.23
C GLY A 254 -17.00 6.75 13.67
N MET A 255 -16.48 7.83 14.28
CA MET A 255 -15.27 8.51 13.83
C MET A 255 -14.59 9.20 15.00
N THR A 256 -13.27 9.10 15.05
CA THR A 256 -12.45 9.67 16.12
C THR A 256 -11.23 10.35 15.53
N GLU A 257 -11.00 11.59 15.95
CA GLU A 257 -9.77 12.33 15.65
C GLU A 257 -8.63 11.82 16.54
N ALA A 258 -7.43 11.74 15.97
CA ALA A 258 -6.22 11.42 16.71
C ALA A 258 -5.90 12.47 17.79
N ASP A 259 -5.09 12.08 18.77
CA ASP A 259 -4.69 12.95 19.89
C ASP A 259 -3.81 14.15 19.48
N ARG A 260 -3.27 14.16 18.25
CA ARG A 260 -2.35 15.17 17.71
C ARG A 260 -2.58 15.41 16.22
N THR A 261 -2.14 16.59 15.77
CA THR A 261 -2.06 16.94 14.35
C THR A 261 -0.76 16.42 13.74
N ILE A 262 -0.82 16.09 12.46
CA ILE A 262 0.32 15.88 11.58
C ILE A 262 0.83 17.25 11.14
N SER A 263 2.13 17.52 11.24
CA SER A 263 2.73 18.79 10.82
C SER A 263 3.80 18.53 9.78
N LEU A 264 3.45 18.75 8.50
CA LEU A 264 4.38 18.58 7.39
C LEU A 264 5.22 19.86 7.23
N ASN A 265 6.54 19.74 7.41
CA ASN A 265 7.46 20.87 7.31
C ASN A 265 7.52 21.46 5.88
N PRO A 266 7.86 22.77 5.72
CA PRO A 266 8.06 23.35 4.41
C PRO A 266 9.32 22.81 3.74
N TYR A 267 9.17 22.28 2.52
CA TYR A 267 10.28 21.84 1.68
C TYR A 267 10.00 22.23 0.21
N PRO A 268 11.06 22.41 -0.60
CA PRO A 268 10.90 22.74 -2.01
C PRO A 268 10.26 21.58 -2.79
N THR A 269 9.30 21.88 -3.65
CA THR A 269 8.63 20.89 -4.50
C THR A 269 9.25 20.89 -5.90
N LYS A 270 8.94 19.87 -6.70
CA LYS A 270 9.31 19.79 -8.13
C LYS A 270 10.80 20.04 -8.41
N VAL A 271 11.68 19.38 -7.65
CA VAL A 271 13.13 19.47 -7.87
C VAL A 271 13.47 18.76 -9.19
N GLU A 272 13.81 19.54 -10.20
CA GLU A 272 14.14 19.07 -11.54
C GLU A 272 15.63 19.26 -11.81
N LEU A 273 16.28 18.15 -12.19
CA LEU A 273 17.64 18.16 -12.69
C LEU A 273 17.62 18.40 -14.21
N LEU A 274 18.33 19.43 -14.64
CA LEU A 274 18.48 19.83 -16.04
C LEU A 274 19.93 19.64 -16.47
N GLY A 275 20.16 19.00 -17.62
CA GLY A 275 21.52 18.75 -18.13
C GLY A 275 21.54 17.54 -19.06
N ASN A 276 22.57 17.45 -19.90
CA ASN A 276 22.74 16.34 -20.84
C ASN A 276 24.21 15.91 -20.93
N GLY A 277 24.64 15.01 -20.03
CA GLY A 277 25.82 14.16 -20.21
C GLY A 277 27.09 14.46 -19.40
N GLY A 278 27.55 13.44 -18.67
CA GLY A 278 28.95 13.12 -18.33
C GLY A 278 29.62 13.89 -17.19
N GLU A 279 29.57 15.22 -17.24
CA GLU A 279 30.32 16.10 -16.33
C GLU A 279 29.37 16.97 -15.49
N ILE A 280 29.69 17.17 -14.20
CA ILE A 280 28.75 17.81 -13.27
C ILE A 280 28.43 19.28 -13.61
N GLU A 281 29.36 19.97 -14.26
CA GLU A 281 29.18 21.37 -14.68
C GLU A 281 28.08 21.57 -15.73
N ASN A 282 27.67 20.49 -16.40
CA ASN A 282 26.54 20.50 -17.35
C ASN A 282 25.18 20.31 -16.68
N TYR A 283 25.16 20.13 -15.35
CA TYR A 283 23.94 19.95 -14.59
C TYR A 283 23.57 21.21 -13.83
N SER A 284 22.28 21.53 -13.85
CA SER A 284 21.65 22.57 -13.05
C SER A 284 20.37 22.04 -12.43
N VAL A 285 19.91 22.70 -11.38
CA VAL A 285 18.68 22.36 -10.67
C VAL A 285 17.71 23.53 -10.73
N THR A 286 16.44 23.21 -10.92
CA THR A 286 15.31 24.11 -10.70
C THR A 286 14.34 23.46 -9.72
N PHE A 287 13.62 24.25 -8.95
CA PHE A 287 12.63 23.76 -7.99
C PHE A 287 11.56 24.81 -7.73
N GLU A 288 10.39 24.34 -7.31
CA GLU A 288 9.31 25.20 -6.82
C GLU A 288 9.55 25.50 -5.34
N GLN A 289 9.59 26.79 -5.02
CA GLN A 289 9.83 27.28 -3.66
C GLN A 289 8.58 27.06 -2.80
N ALA A 290 8.78 26.66 -1.54
CA ALA A 290 7.70 26.62 -0.57
C ALA A 290 7.30 28.04 -0.13
N ASP A 291 5.99 28.29 -0.05
CA ASP A 291 5.43 29.57 0.40
C ASP A 291 5.29 29.56 1.94
N ASP A 292 6.40 29.82 2.64
CA ASP A 292 6.43 29.98 4.11
C ASP A 292 7.43 31.07 4.51
N GLU A 293 6.96 32.08 5.25
CA GLU A 293 7.78 33.22 5.73
C GLU A 293 8.94 32.80 6.64
N LYS A 294 8.94 31.58 7.17
CA LYS A 294 10.05 31.03 7.97
C LYS A 294 11.28 30.71 7.12
N ILE A 295 11.12 30.52 5.82
CA ILE A 295 12.22 30.17 4.92
C ILE A 295 13.01 31.44 4.62
N THR A 296 14.30 31.43 4.96
CA THR A 296 15.22 32.55 4.66
C THR A 296 16.23 32.19 3.59
N HIS A 297 16.58 30.90 3.47
CA HIS A 297 17.56 30.40 2.52
C HIS A 297 17.15 29.02 1.99
N TYR A 298 17.75 28.65 0.86
CA TYR A 298 17.79 27.28 0.38
C TYR A 298 19.24 26.82 0.26
N PHE A 299 19.46 25.54 0.53
CA PHE A 299 20.77 24.92 0.40
C PHE A 299 20.70 23.78 -0.63
N LEU A 300 21.52 23.88 -1.67
CA LEU A 300 21.59 22.90 -2.75
C LEU A 300 22.85 22.08 -2.66
N PHE A 301 22.72 20.77 -2.79
CA PHE A 301 23.86 19.86 -2.76
C PHE A 301 23.52 18.57 -3.50
N TYR A 302 24.44 17.61 -3.50
CA TYR A 302 24.16 16.26 -3.98
C TYR A 302 24.74 15.22 -3.03
N SER A 303 24.18 14.03 -3.09
CA SER A 303 24.62 12.87 -2.34
C SER A 303 24.56 11.62 -3.20
N SER A 304 25.48 10.70 -2.97
CA SER A 304 25.40 9.33 -3.49
C SER A 304 24.35 8.50 -2.76
N LYS A 305 23.93 8.93 -1.56
CA LYS A 305 22.87 8.33 -0.78
C LYS A 305 21.54 8.87 -1.31
N GLY A 306 20.84 8.07 -2.10
CA GLY A 306 19.58 8.46 -2.73
C GLY A 306 18.40 8.65 -1.78
N LEU A 307 18.60 8.86 -0.49
CA LEU A 307 17.56 8.85 0.53
C LEU A 307 17.58 10.13 1.35
N THR A 308 16.44 10.83 1.37
CA THR A 308 16.26 12.01 2.22
C THR A 308 16.56 11.67 3.68
N LYS A 309 16.04 10.55 4.22
CA LYS A 309 16.29 10.13 5.62
C LYS A 309 17.75 9.83 5.99
N LEU A 310 18.63 9.53 5.04
CA LEU A 310 20.07 9.33 5.32
C LEU A 310 20.85 10.64 5.26
N VAL A 311 20.39 11.52 4.39
CA VAL A 311 20.94 12.86 4.19
C VAL A 311 20.42 13.83 5.26
N GLU A 312 19.22 13.60 5.76
CA GLU A 312 18.54 14.47 6.71
C GLU A 312 19.26 14.56 8.05
N PRO A 313 19.76 13.48 8.67
CA PRO A 313 20.60 13.59 9.86
C PRO A 313 21.88 14.41 9.62
N ILE A 314 22.40 14.42 8.39
CA ILE A 314 23.58 15.22 8.03
C ILE A 314 23.20 16.69 7.98
N ILE A 315 22.08 17.05 7.36
CA ILE A 315 21.71 18.45 7.11
C ILE A 315 20.84 19.07 8.23
N SER A 316 20.01 18.30 8.92
CA SER A 316 19.08 18.75 9.96
C SER A 316 19.78 19.17 11.26
N ALA A 317 21.01 18.69 11.48
CA ALA A 317 21.86 19.15 12.56
C ALA A 317 22.45 20.55 12.30
N GLU A 318 22.34 21.05 11.06
CA GLU A 318 22.97 22.28 10.63
C GLU A 318 22.09 23.51 10.90
N ASN A 319 22.75 24.64 11.10
CA ASN A 319 22.16 25.96 11.15
C ASN A 319 22.80 26.83 10.06
N LEU A 320 22.39 28.09 9.95
CA LEU A 320 22.89 28.96 8.88
C LEU A 320 24.42 29.09 8.86
N GLU A 321 25.06 29.23 10.03
CA GLU A 321 26.52 29.38 10.16
C GLU A 321 27.27 28.12 9.69
N SER A 322 26.73 26.93 9.96
CA SER A 322 27.37 25.69 9.55
C SER A 322 27.13 25.34 8.08
N LEU A 323 26.00 25.74 7.50
CA LEU A 323 25.79 25.67 6.05
C LEU A 323 26.74 26.60 5.27
N GLU A 324 27.05 27.78 5.81
CA GLU A 324 28.08 28.68 5.25
C GLU A 324 29.48 28.05 5.29
N GLU A 325 29.80 27.21 6.29
CA GLU A 325 31.04 26.42 6.31
C GLU A 325 31.02 25.33 5.22
N LEU A 326 29.91 24.58 5.11
CA LEU A 326 29.78 23.54 4.07
C LEU A 326 29.92 24.12 2.66
N GLU A 327 29.36 25.30 2.39
CA GLU A 327 29.55 26.02 1.14
C GLU A 327 31.03 26.39 0.92
N ARG A 328 31.73 26.91 1.94
CA ARG A 328 33.19 27.18 1.85
C ARG A 328 34.02 25.92 1.60
N GLU A 329 33.57 24.76 2.07
CA GLU A 329 34.17 23.46 1.79
C GLU A 329 33.82 22.91 0.39
N ASN A 330 33.00 23.62 -0.38
CA ASN A 330 32.39 23.19 -1.65
C ASN A 330 31.50 21.94 -1.50
N ARG A 331 30.77 21.78 -0.40
CA ARG A 331 29.86 20.63 -0.17
C ARG A 331 28.39 20.95 -0.46
N GLY A 332 28.13 22.15 -0.97
CA GLY A 332 26.82 22.63 -1.39
C GLY A 332 26.88 24.11 -1.74
N LYS A 333 25.72 24.69 -2.01
CA LYS A 333 25.52 26.09 -2.37
C LYS A 333 24.37 26.67 -1.57
N LEU A 334 24.62 27.77 -0.86
CA LEU A 334 23.62 28.45 -0.05
C LEU A 334 23.05 29.62 -0.86
N LEU A 335 21.73 29.74 -0.91
CA LEU A 335 21.02 30.77 -1.68
C LEU A 335 20.05 31.50 -0.76
N SER A 336 20.12 32.82 -0.71
CA SER A 336 19.07 33.60 -0.04
C SER A 336 17.81 33.66 -0.90
N VAL A 337 16.63 33.73 -0.28
CA VAL A 337 15.34 33.77 -1.04
C VAL A 337 15.28 34.92 -2.05
N ASN A 338 15.97 36.03 -1.76
CA ASN A 338 16.04 37.18 -2.65
C ASN A 338 16.92 36.96 -3.90
N GLU A 339 17.77 35.95 -3.92
CA GLU A 339 18.70 35.63 -5.02
C GLU A 339 18.13 34.64 -6.03
N MET A 340 16.88 34.18 -5.85
CA MET A 340 16.32 33.03 -6.58
C MET A 340 15.18 33.38 -7.55
N GLU A 341 15.14 34.57 -8.13
CA GLU A 341 14.13 34.91 -9.15
C GLU A 341 14.35 34.08 -10.44
N ASN A 342 13.74 32.89 -10.53
CA ASN A 342 13.62 32.05 -11.72
C ASN A 342 14.94 31.71 -12.45
N GLU A 343 16.04 31.51 -11.72
CA GLU A 343 17.32 31.12 -12.32
C GLU A 343 17.58 29.61 -12.19
N GLN A 344 18.09 29.01 -13.27
CA GLN A 344 18.69 27.68 -13.24
C GLN A 344 19.94 27.73 -12.36
N ILE A 345 20.02 26.85 -11.36
CA ILE A 345 21.13 26.88 -10.41
C ILE A 345 22.16 25.82 -10.81
N PHE A 346 23.32 26.27 -11.26
CA PHE A 346 24.44 25.39 -11.62
C PHE A 346 25.22 24.95 -10.38
N PHE A 347 25.65 23.69 -10.39
CA PHE A 347 26.60 23.15 -9.42
C PHE A 347 28.02 23.66 -9.71
N ALA A 348 28.84 23.75 -8.66
CA ALA A 348 30.25 24.10 -8.83
C ALA A 348 31.01 22.93 -9.51
N PRO A 349 31.92 23.19 -10.47
CA PRO A 349 32.68 22.13 -11.15
C PRO A 349 33.52 21.26 -10.19
N ASN A 350 33.99 21.84 -9.09
CA ASN A 350 34.80 21.19 -8.06
C ASN A 350 34.01 20.84 -6.80
N GLN A 351 32.67 20.86 -6.88
CA GLN A 351 31.83 20.55 -5.73
C GLN A 351 32.13 19.13 -5.22
N LYS A 352 31.91 18.90 -3.93
CA LYS A 352 31.96 17.62 -3.23
C LYS A 352 30.56 17.19 -2.85
N THR A 353 30.38 15.90 -2.56
CA THR A 353 29.12 15.43 -1.99
C THR A 353 28.91 16.05 -0.62
N ILE A 354 27.67 16.01 -0.11
CA ILE A 354 27.38 16.48 1.24
C ILE A 354 28.18 15.71 2.30
N GLU A 355 28.61 14.48 2.03
CA GLU A 355 29.51 13.69 2.89
C GLU A 355 30.97 14.16 2.87
N GLY A 356 31.34 15.02 1.92
CA GLY A 356 32.70 15.53 1.74
C GLY A 356 33.53 14.74 0.72
N ASP A 357 32.93 13.78 0.03
CA ASP A 357 33.61 12.95 -0.96
C ASP A 357 33.80 13.72 -2.28
N THR A 358 34.93 13.43 -2.95
CA THR A 358 35.15 13.91 -4.31
C THR A 358 34.27 13.10 -5.26
N LEU A 359 33.68 13.76 -6.25
CA LEU A 359 32.92 13.07 -7.29
C LEU A 359 33.79 12.08 -8.07
N GLY A 360 33.25 10.89 -8.28
CA GLY A 360 33.83 9.85 -9.12
C GLY A 360 32.80 9.37 -10.14
N ASN A 361 32.98 8.14 -10.63
CA ASN A 361 31.98 7.44 -11.43
C ASN A 361 30.86 6.95 -10.50
N GLY A 362 29.64 7.44 -10.70
CA GLY A 362 28.53 7.07 -9.86
C GLY A 362 27.21 7.71 -10.28
N LEU A 363 26.17 7.37 -9.52
CA LEU A 363 24.87 8.01 -9.56
C LEU A 363 24.74 8.91 -8.33
N TYR A 364 24.33 10.16 -8.54
CA TYR A 364 24.17 11.15 -7.47
C TYR A 364 22.80 11.80 -7.58
N TYR A 365 22.14 11.98 -6.45
CA TYR A 365 20.88 12.71 -6.36
C TYR A 365 21.16 14.15 -5.98
N ALA A 366 20.51 15.09 -6.66
CA ALA A 366 20.52 16.48 -6.26
C ALA A 366 19.46 16.72 -5.19
N PHE A 367 19.81 17.50 -4.17
CA PHE A 367 18.94 17.86 -3.07
C PHE A 367 18.80 19.37 -2.98
N VAL A 368 17.63 19.80 -2.55
CA VAL A 368 17.33 21.17 -2.20
C VAL A 368 16.69 21.16 -0.81
N THR A 369 17.25 21.93 0.10
CA THR A 369 16.82 22.01 1.49
C THR A 369 16.33 23.41 1.81
N ALA A 370 15.15 23.54 2.39
CA ALA A 370 14.62 24.80 2.90
C ALA A 370 15.19 25.08 4.30
N VAL A 371 15.63 26.31 4.54
CA VAL A 371 16.36 26.72 5.74
C VAL A 371 15.73 27.97 6.35
N SER A 372 15.57 27.98 7.67
CA SER A 372 15.19 29.16 8.46
C SER A 372 16.40 29.80 9.14
N GLU A 373 16.23 30.94 9.83
CA GLU A 373 17.31 31.56 10.61
C GLU A 373 17.90 30.65 11.69
N VAL A 374 17.16 29.64 12.17
CA VAL A 374 17.54 28.84 13.36
C VAL A 374 17.76 27.36 13.08
N LYS A 375 17.21 26.83 11.97
CA LYS A 375 17.31 25.41 11.62
C LYS A 375 16.98 25.14 10.16
N VAL A 376 17.37 23.97 9.69
CA VAL A 376 16.78 23.33 8.50
C VAL A 376 15.31 22.99 8.75
N LEU A 377 14.48 23.22 7.73
CA LEU A 377 13.04 22.97 7.78
C LEU A 377 12.65 21.67 7.08
N GLY A 378 13.25 21.36 5.95
CA GLY A 378 12.97 20.11 5.22
C GLY A 378 13.74 20.06 3.91
N SER A 379 13.85 18.86 3.35
CA SER A 379 14.63 18.61 2.12
C SER A 379 13.82 17.85 1.10
N SER A 380 14.12 18.10 -0.17
CA SER A 380 13.57 17.38 -1.30
C SER A 380 14.68 17.04 -2.27
N LYS A 381 14.50 15.98 -3.05
CA LYS A 381 15.49 15.52 -4.02
C LYS A 381 14.95 15.50 -5.44
N SER A 382 15.84 15.60 -6.41
CA SER A 382 15.50 15.33 -7.79
C SER A 382 15.22 13.84 -7.98
N LEU A 383 14.19 13.52 -8.77
CA LEU A 383 13.93 12.14 -9.20
C LEU A 383 15.01 11.66 -10.18
N LYS A 384 15.40 12.53 -11.12
CA LYS A 384 16.54 12.29 -12.01
C LYS A 384 17.86 12.36 -11.24
N MET A 385 18.81 11.51 -11.62
CA MET A 385 20.14 11.47 -11.03
C MET A 385 21.17 12.10 -11.97
N ILE A 386 22.20 12.69 -11.40
CA ILE A 386 23.44 13.00 -12.08
C ILE A 386 24.16 11.67 -12.29
N ASN A 387 24.39 11.31 -13.55
CA ASN A 387 25.14 10.12 -13.91
C ASN A 387 26.49 10.52 -14.51
N THR A 388 27.56 10.16 -13.81
CA THR A 388 28.95 10.41 -14.23
C THR A 388 29.65 9.13 -14.69
N ASN A 389 28.93 8.00 -14.74
CA ASN A 389 29.51 6.75 -15.22
C ASN A 389 29.79 6.81 -16.72
N SER A 390 30.82 6.07 -17.14
CA SER A 390 31.02 5.79 -18.57
C SER A 390 29.88 4.93 -19.11
N MET A 391 29.55 5.13 -20.39
CA MET A 391 28.51 4.36 -21.06
C MET A 391 28.82 2.85 -21.02
N PRO A 392 27.93 2.00 -20.48
CA PRO A 392 28.11 0.56 -20.49
C PRO A 392 28.16 0.02 -21.91
N VAL A 393 28.95 -1.02 -22.14
CA VAL A 393 29.03 -1.69 -23.44
C VAL A 393 28.09 -2.90 -23.43
N PRO A 394 27.09 -2.97 -24.32
CA PRO A 394 26.22 -4.15 -24.47
C PRO A 394 27.01 -5.44 -24.73
N LEU A 395 26.51 -6.57 -24.21
CA LEU A 395 27.04 -7.90 -24.55
C LEU A 395 26.37 -8.39 -25.84
N GLU A 396 27.13 -8.47 -26.94
CA GLU A 396 26.61 -8.92 -28.24
C GLU A 396 26.15 -10.39 -28.25
N THR A 397 26.76 -11.24 -27.44
CA THR A 397 26.35 -12.64 -27.25
C THR A 397 26.77 -13.06 -25.85
N ILE A 398 25.81 -13.51 -25.05
CA ILE A 398 26.04 -14.06 -23.71
C ILE A 398 26.26 -15.57 -23.83
N ARG A 399 25.35 -16.26 -24.54
CA ARG A 399 25.47 -17.68 -24.92
C ARG A 399 24.83 -17.93 -26.29
N ASP A 400 25.14 -19.07 -26.90
CA ASP A 400 24.54 -19.48 -28.16
C ASP A 400 23.05 -19.83 -27.99
N GLY A 401 22.19 -19.21 -28.82
CA GLY A 401 20.74 -19.45 -28.83
C GLY A 401 19.95 -18.53 -27.89
N ALA A 402 18.65 -18.77 -27.82
CA ALA A 402 17.78 -18.05 -26.89
C ALA A 402 18.16 -18.36 -25.43
N GLY A 403 17.93 -17.39 -24.57
CA GLY A 403 18.26 -17.44 -23.15
C GLY A 403 17.38 -18.37 -22.32
N THR A 404 17.46 -18.19 -21.01
CA THR A 404 16.68 -18.96 -20.03
C THR A 404 15.71 -18.04 -19.29
N LEU A 405 14.47 -18.49 -19.12
CA LEU A 405 13.48 -17.82 -18.28
C LEU A 405 13.33 -18.60 -16.98
N LEU A 406 13.27 -17.90 -15.85
CA LEU A 406 13.19 -18.49 -14.51
C LEU A 406 12.11 -17.79 -13.67
N PRO A 407 10.81 -17.96 -13.97
CA PRO A 407 9.74 -17.54 -13.08
C PRO A 407 9.69 -18.42 -11.82
N ALA A 408 9.57 -17.78 -10.66
CA ALA A 408 9.49 -18.42 -9.34
C ALA A 408 8.30 -17.96 -8.50
N GLY A 409 7.79 -18.86 -7.68
CA GLY A 409 6.56 -18.67 -6.89
C GLY A 409 6.66 -17.67 -5.74
N GLY A 410 7.83 -17.09 -5.47
CA GLY A 410 8.06 -16.21 -4.31
C GLY A 410 8.80 -16.92 -3.18
N ALA A 411 9.20 -16.16 -2.16
CA ALA A 411 9.98 -16.65 -1.01
C ALA A 411 11.22 -17.49 -1.41
N THR A 412 11.91 -17.08 -2.48
CA THR A 412 13.08 -17.79 -3.03
C THR A 412 14.38 -17.56 -2.25
N GLY A 413 14.33 -16.81 -1.14
CA GLY A 413 15.50 -16.41 -0.35
C GLY A 413 16.02 -17.47 0.61
N ASP A 414 15.22 -18.50 0.92
CA ASP A 414 15.53 -19.48 1.97
C ASP A 414 16.66 -20.44 1.57
N THR A 415 16.81 -20.73 0.27
CA THR A 415 17.89 -21.57 -0.27
C THR A 415 18.65 -20.87 -1.41
N ASP A 416 19.79 -21.46 -1.79
CA ASP A 416 20.58 -20.99 -2.93
C ASP A 416 20.19 -21.67 -4.25
N GLU A 417 19.25 -22.64 -4.26
CA GLU A 417 18.93 -23.45 -5.45
C GLU A 417 18.46 -22.59 -6.63
N TYR A 418 17.55 -21.66 -6.38
CA TYR A 418 17.06 -20.72 -7.40
C TYR A 418 18.18 -19.82 -7.94
N PHE A 419 19.02 -19.27 -7.06
CA PHE A 419 20.13 -18.42 -7.44
C PHE A 419 21.24 -19.19 -8.15
N HIS A 420 21.47 -20.44 -7.76
CA HIS A 420 22.37 -21.36 -8.41
C HIS A 420 21.95 -21.62 -9.86
N ALA A 421 20.66 -21.89 -10.09
CA ALA A 421 20.14 -22.07 -11.45
C ALA A 421 20.34 -20.81 -12.32
N ILE A 422 20.15 -19.60 -11.76
CA ILE A 422 20.45 -18.35 -12.48
C ILE A 422 21.94 -18.30 -12.87
N ARG A 423 22.86 -18.62 -11.96
CA ARG A 423 24.32 -18.59 -12.25
C ARG A 423 24.71 -19.65 -13.28
N GLU A 424 24.18 -20.86 -13.14
CA GLU A 424 24.43 -21.95 -14.09
C GLU A 424 23.94 -21.59 -15.49
N ALA A 425 22.73 -21.03 -15.59
CA ALA A 425 22.15 -20.57 -16.85
C ALA A 425 22.95 -19.41 -17.46
N ALA A 426 23.44 -18.47 -16.65
CA ALA A 426 24.30 -17.38 -17.11
C ALA A 426 25.67 -17.84 -17.61
N GLY A 427 26.20 -18.96 -17.09
CA GLY A 427 27.38 -19.63 -17.64
C GLY A 427 28.73 -18.95 -17.38
N VAL A 428 28.78 -17.96 -16.47
CA VAL A 428 30.01 -17.26 -16.05
C VAL A 428 30.17 -17.33 -14.53
N GLU A 429 31.41 -17.22 -14.04
CA GLU A 429 31.73 -17.38 -12.61
C GLU A 429 31.01 -16.36 -11.73
N ARG A 430 30.97 -15.09 -12.16
CA ARG A 430 30.34 -13.98 -11.44
C ARG A 430 29.45 -13.16 -12.36
N PRO A 431 28.21 -13.59 -12.63
CA PRO A 431 27.36 -12.91 -13.59
C PRO A 431 26.96 -11.52 -13.09
N ARG A 432 27.09 -10.52 -13.97
CA ARG A 432 26.43 -9.24 -13.79
C ARG A 432 24.92 -9.42 -13.88
N ILE A 433 24.20 -8.94 -12.88
CA ILE A 433 22.74 -9.08 -12.79
C ILE A 433 22.07 -7.73 -12.57
N ALA A 434 21.20 -7.34 -13.51
CA ALA A 434 20.38 -6.13 -13.39
C ALA A 434 19.16 -6.43 -12.53
N ILE A 435 19.05 -5.76 -11.39
CA ILE A 435 17.97 -5.98 -10.43
C ILE A 435 16.91 -4.89 -10.58
N PHE A 436 15.69 -5.30 -10.90
CA PHE A 436 14.54 -4.42 -11.05
C PHE A 436 13.65 -4.52 -9.81
N ASN A 437 13.66 -3.45 -9.01
CA ASN A 437 12.79 -3.25 -7.86
C ASN A 437 11.54 -2.41 -8.20
N SER A 438 11.16 -2.32 -9.48
CA SER A 438 10.04 -1.46 -9.91
C SER A 438 8.65 -1.94 -9.45
N SER A 439 8.59 -3.08 -8.77
CA SER A 439 7.40 -3.57 -8.06
C SER A 439 7.15 -2.86 -6.71
N ARG A 440 8.04 -1.95 -6.29
CA ARG A 440 7.93 -1.12 -5.09
C ARG A 440 7.18 0.19 -5.35
N ASP A 441 6.74 0.85 -4.29
CA ASP A 441 5.88 2.04 -4.35
C ASP A 441 6.59 3.30 -4.88
N SER A 442 7.91 3.39 -4.73
CA SER A 442 8.72 4.53 -5.19
C SER A 442 10.17 4.13 -5.41
N VAL A 443 10.94 5.00 -6.06
CA VAL A 443 12.38 4.81 -6.22
C VAL A 443 13.10 4.78 -4.87
N ASP A 444 12.58 5.48 -3.85
CA ASP A 444 13.18 5.53 -2.51
C ASP A 444 13.07 4.19 -1.80
N VAL A 445 11.88 3.58 -1.85
CA VAL A 445 11.67 2.23 -1.31
C VAL A 445 12.49 1.21 -2.09
N ALA A 446 12.57 1.35 -3.42
CA ALA A 446 13.40 0.49 -4.26
C ALA A 446 14.90 0.63 -3.94
N TYR A 447 15.37 1.84 -3.66
CA TYR A 447 16.74 2.15 -3.25
C TYR A 447 17.04 1.54 -1.88
N ASP A 448 16.15 1.74 -0.90
CA ASP A 448 16.26 1.18 0.45
C ASP A 448 16.48 -0.33 0.38
N HIS A 449 15.61 -1.04 -0.33
CA HIS A 449 15.71 -2.49 -0.48
C HIS A 449 17.01 -2.92 -1.16
N PHE A 450 17.54 -2.12 -2.09
CA PHE A 450 18.75 -2.48 -2.80
C PHE A 450 20.01 -2.26 -1.96
N HIS A 451 20.11 -1.12 -1.26
CA HIS A 451 21.35 -0.67 -0.62
C HIS A 451 21.37 -0.77 0.90
N LEU A 452 20.22 -0.93 1.56
CA LEU A 452 20.13 -0.96 3.03
C LEU A 452 19.58 -2.29 3.54
N ASP A 453 20.11 -2.71 4.68
CA ASP A 453 19.56 -3.83 5.44
C ASP A 453 18.23 -3.40 6.10
N ASP A 454 17.26 -4.30 6.14
CA ASP A 454 15.96 -4.12 6.79
C ASP A 454 15.74 -5.22 7.84
N GLY A 455 16.03 -4.87 9.11
CA GLY A 455 15.95 -5.80 10.22
C GLY A 455 16.84 -7.04 10.00
N PRO A 456 16.28 -8.26 9.89
CA PRO A 456 17.05 -9.47 9.61
C PRO A 456 17.42 -9.65 8.12
N TYR A 457 16.85 -8.85 7.21
CA TYR A 457 17.06 -8.98 5.77
C TYR A 457 18.22 -8.09 5.32
N LEU A 458 19.15 -8.68 4.57
CA LEU A 458 20.26 -7.94 3.98
C LEU A 458 19.79 -7.09 2.80
N ALA A 459 20.49 -5.98 2.55
CA ALA A 459 20.40 -5.23 1.30
C ALA A 459 20.56 -6.19 0.10
N LEU A 460 19.74 -6.03 -0.95
CA LEU A 460 19.84 -6.91 -2.13
C LEU A 460 21.23 -6.87 -2.77
N GLU A 461 21.91 -5.73 -2.74
CA GLU A 461 23.29 -5.63 -3.19
C GLU A 461 24.21 -6.61 -2.44
N THR A 462 24.16 -6.57 -1.12
CA THR A 462 24.95 -7.46 -0.24
C THR A 462 24.55 -8.91 -0.46
N GLU A 463 23.25 -9.17 -0.51
CA GLU A 463 22.69 -10.51 -0.69
C GLU A 463 23.17 -11.17 -1.99
N PHE A 464 23.02 -10.48 -3.12
CA PHE A 464 23.41 -10.99 -4.43
C PHE A 464 24.93 -11.09 -4.55
N ARG A 465 25.70 -10.15 -3.97
CA ARG A 465 27.17 -10.28 -3.90
C ARG A 465 27.59 -11.53 -3.13
N ASN A 466 26.96 -11.82 -1.99
CA ASN A 466 27.23 -13.03 -1.20
C ASN A 466 26.88 -14.32 -1.96
N ARG A 467 25.89 -14.25 -2.85
CA ARG A 467 25.49 -15.33 -3.77
C ARG A 467 26.30 -15.38 -5.06
N GLY A 468 27.41 -14.65 -5.16
CA GLY A 468 28.32 -14.75 -6.31
C GLY A 468 27.91 -13.96 -7.54
N PHE A 469 27.10 -12.91 -7.40
CA PHE A 469 26.74 -12.01 -8.48
C PHE A 469 27.54 -10.69 -8.45
N GLU A 470 27.50 -9.96 -9.56
CA GLU A 470 27.79 -8.52 -9.65
C GLU A 470 26.45 -7.79 -9.84
N PRO A 471 25.73 -7.43 -8.76
CA PRO A 471 24.45 -6.76 -8.88
C PRO A 471 24.60 -5.33 -9.37
N VAL A 472 23.71 -4.91 -10.27
CA VAL A 472 23.58 -3.52 -10.71
C VAL A 472 22.17 -3.01 -10.43
N TYR A 473 22.11 -1.81 -9.85
CA TYR A 473 20.88 -1.15 -9.48
C TYR A 473 20.25 -0.47 -10.70
N ILE A 474 18.98 -0.81 -10.97
CA ILE A 474 18.16 -0.08 -11.94
C ILE A 474 17.13 0.74 -11.14
N PRO A 475 17.25 2.08 -11.09
CA PRO A 475 16.40 2.97 -10.30
C PRO A 475 15.02 3.19 -10.96
N LEU A 476 14.42 2.11 -11.47
CA LEU A 476 13.11 2.12 -12.08
C LEU A 476 12.02 1.90 -11.03
N ALA A 477 11.04 2.80 -10.99
CA ALA A 477 9.82 2.72 -10.20
C ALA A 477 8.72 3.58 -10.85
N VAL A 478 7.50 3.53 -10.31
CA VAL A 478 6.33 4.26 -10.85
C VAL A 478 6.48 5.78 -10.87
N ASP A 479 7.35 6.35 -10.04
CA ASP A 479 7.69 7.77 -9.98
C ASP A 479 8.86 8.15 -10.90
N THR A 480 9.56 7.15 -11.46
CA THR A 480 10.80 7.36 -12.22
C THR A 480 10.81 6.77 -13.63
N PHE A 481 9.80 5.96 -13.98
CA PHE A 481 9.79 5.24 -15.25
C PHE A 481 9.85 6.15 -16.48
N HIS A 482 9.15 7.29 -16.48
CA HIS A 482 9.13 8.22 -17.63
C HIS A 482 10.52 8.65 -18.12
N PHE A 483 11.51 8.68 -17.23
CA PHE A 483 12.89 9.00 -17.62
C PHE A 483 13.79 7.77 -17.67
N ILE A 484 13.69 6.83 -16.72
CA ILE A 484 14.57 5.65 -16.69
C ILE A 484 14.31 4.71 -17.87
N SER A 485 13.05 4.54 -18.29
CA SER A 485 12.68 3.57 -19.32
C SER A 485 13.20 3.92 -20.72
N ASN A 486 13.60 5.18 -20.92
CA ASN A 486 14.08 5.75 -22.18
C ASN A 486 15.55 6.19 -22.13
N ASP A 487 16.22 6.05 -20.99
CA ASP A 487 17.58 6.53 -20.78
C ASP A 487 18.62 5.55 -21.34
N GLU A 488 19.47 6.03 -22.25
CA GLU A 488 20.45 5.21 -22.98
C GLU A 488 21.46 4.52 -22.05
N TYR A 489 21.84 5.16 -20.94
CA TYR A 489 22.76 4.55 -19.98
C TYR A 489 22.13 3.32 -19.33
N PHE A 490 20.89 3.43 -18.84
CA PHE A 490 20.22 2.31 -18.18
C PHE A 490 19.87 1.19 -19.16
N ILE A 491 19.47 1.53 -20.38
CA ILE A 491 19.28 0.57 -21.48
C ILE A 491 20.57 -0.23 -21.73
N ASN A 492 21.70 0.46 -21.89
CA ASN A 492 22.98 -0.22 -22.12
C ASN A 492 23.50 -0.96 -20.88
N LEU A 493 23.19 -0.47 -19.67
CA LEU A 493 23.52 -1.17 -18.43
C LEU A 493 22.82 -2.53 -18.36
N VAL A 494 21.52 -2.58 -18.69
CA VAL A 494 20.76 -3.83 -18.78
C VAL A 494 21.35 -4.74 -19.86
N LYS A 495 21.59 -4.23 -21.08
CA LYS A 495 22.20 -5.02 -22.16
C LYS A 495 23.63 -5.50 -21.86
N SER A 496 24.32 -4.87 -20.91
CA SER A 496 25.65 -5.29 -20.46
C SER A 496 25.61 -6.39 -19.38
N SER A 497 24.42 -6.81 -18.96
CA SER A 497 24.21 -7.81 -17.89
C SER A 497 24.04 -9.21 -18.46
N HIS A 498 24.48 -10.23 -17.70
CA HIS A 498 24.29 -11.64 -18.06
C HIS A 498 22.90 -12.15 -17.63
N ALA A 499 22.32 -11.50 -16.62
CA ALA A 499 21.02 -11.83 -16.08
C ALA A 499 20.22 -10.56 -15.74
N VAL A 500 18.89 -10.69 -15.78
CA VAL A 500 17.91 -9.73 -15.27
C VAL A 500 17.13 -10.40 -14.16
N MET A 501 16.87 -9.70 -13.06
CA MET A 501 16.06 -10.17 -11.95
C MET A 501 14.91 -9.20 -11.67
N LEU A 502 13.67 -9.66 -11.89
CA LEU A 502 12.43 -8.96 -11.53
C LEU A 502 12.02 -9.35 -10.10
N GLN A 503 12.02 -8.39 -9.18
CA GLN A 503 11.82 -8.64 -7.76
C GLN A 503 10.35 -8.73 -7.34
N GLY A 504 10.08 -9.40 -6.21
CA GLY A 504 8.73 -9.48 -5.65
C GLY A 504 8.19 -8.12 -5.17
N GLY A 505 6.87 -7.99 -5.13
CA GLY A 505 6.16 -6.76 -4.78
C GLY A 505 4.79 -6.73 -5.44
N ASP A 506 4.51 -5.65 -6.18
CA ASP A 506 3.31 -5.48 -7.00
C ASP A 506 3.62 -5.65 -8.50
N GLN A 507 3.03 -6.66 -9.14
CA GLN A 507 3.25 -6.94 -10.56
C GLN A 507 2.72 -5.84 -11.49
N MET A 508 1.69 -5.09 -11.06
CA MET A 508 1.13 -4.01 -11.88
C MET A 508 2.14 -2.87 -12.04
N LYS A 509 2.96 -2.62 -11.01
CA LYS A 509 4.01 -1.59 -11.06
C LYS A 509 5.17 -1.98 -11.97
N HIS A 510 5.51 -3.27 -12.05
CA HIS A 510 6.42 -3.76 -13.07
C HIS A 510 5.89 -3.46 -14.47
N ALA A 511 4.65 -3.87 -14.76
CA ALA A 511 4.04 -3.62 -16.07
C ALA A 511 3.96 -2.12 -16.37
N ARG A 512 3.47 -1.31 -15.42
CA ARG A 512 3.38 0.16 -15.57
C ARG A 512 4.71 0.83 -15.88
N SER A 513 5.81 0.31 -15.31
CA SER A 513 7.14 0.90 -15.47
C SER A 513 7.89 0.41 -16.71
N LEU A 514 7.45 -0.71 -17.31
CA LEU A 514 8.13 -1.38 -18.43
C LEU A 514 7.32 -1.38 -19.74
N LEU A 515 6.03 -1.06 -19.66
CA LEU A 515 5.12 -0.96 -20.79
C LEU A 515 4.56 0.45 -20.91
N GLU A 516 4.28 0.86 -22.14
CA GLU A 516 3.55 2.08 -22.46
C GLU A 516 2.06 1.91 -22.17
N ASP A 517 1.31 3.03 -22.14
CA ASP A 517 -0.12 3.05 -21.80
C ASP A 517 -0.97 2.13 -22.72
N ASP A 518 -0.55 1.95 -23.97
CA ASP A 518 -1.20 1.07 -24.97
C ASP A 518 -0.76 -0.41 -24.88
N GLY A 519 0.11 -0.74 -23.91
CA GLY A 519 0.65 -2.09 -23.71
C GLY A 519 1.87 -2.41 -24.56
N THR A 520 2.37 -1.49 -25.40
CA THR A 520 3.63 -1.67 -26.12
C THR A 520 4.83 -1.56 -25.18
N THR A 521 6.01 -1.98 -25.64
CA THR A 521 7.20 -2.07 -24.80
C THR A 521 7.98 -0.77 -24.73
N THR A 522 8.46 -0.43 -23.54
CA THR A 522 9.46 0.63 -23.38
C THR A 522 10.82 0.18 -23.93
N PRO A 523 11.73 1.11 -24.29
CA PRO A 523 13.10 0.75 -24.70
C PRO A 523 13.88 -0.05 -23.64
N LEU A 524 13.61 0.18 -22.36
CA LEU A 524 14.21 -0.60 -21.27
C LEU A 524 13.66 -2.02 -21.19
N MET A 525 12.38 -2.24 -21.48
CA MET A 525 11.83 -3.59 -21.62
C MET A 525 12.41 -4.32 -22.83
N GLU A 526 12.64 -3.62 -23.94
CA GLU A 526 13.38 -4.16 -25.09
C GLU A 526 14.83 -4.52 -24.74
N ALA A 527 15.46 -3.82 -23.79
CA ALA A 527 16.76 -4.20 -23.26
C ALA A 527 16.71 -5.51 -22.47
N ILE A 528 15.62 -5.79 -21.74
CA ILE A 528 15.41 -7.08 -21.05
C ILE A 528 15.24 -8.21 -22.08
N ARG A 529 14.40 -7.99 -23.11
CA ARG A 529 14.25 -8.90 -24.25
C ARG A 529 15.59 -9.19 -24.92
N TYR A 530 16.40 -8.15 -25.16
CA TYR A 530 17.74 -8.29 -25.73
C TYR A 530 18.64 -9.22 -24.90
N VAL A 531 18.62 -9.12 -23.56
CA VAL A 531 19.41 -10.03 -22.71
C VAL A 531 18.96 -11.48 -22.91
N TYR A 532 17.65 -11.74 -22.97
CA TYR A 532 17.13 -13.09 -23.24
C TYR A 532 17.51 -13.58 -24.65
N GLU A 533 17.29 -12.77 -25.69
CA GLU A 533 17.54 -13.15 -27.09
C GLU A 533 19.01 -13.43 -27.38
N ASN A 534 19.93 -12.84 -26.61
CA ASN A 534 21.37 -13.04 -26.74
C ASN A 534 21.93 -14.12 -25.77
N GLY A 535 21.07 -14.99 -25.25
CA GLY A 535 21.48 -16.17 -24.45
C GLY A 535 21.66 -15.91 -22.96
N GLY A 536 21.18 -14.76 -22.46
CA GLY A 536 21.20 -14.41 -21.04
C GLY A 536 20.03 -15.02 -20.26
N VAL A 537 19.88 -14.59 -19.01
CA VAL A 537 18.84 -15.09 -18.10
C VAL A 537 17.86 -13.98 -17.76
N VAL A 538 16.56 -14.26 -17.79
CA VAL A 538 15.54 -13.38 -17.21
C VAL A 538 14.80 -14.15 -16.13
N ALA A 539 15.05 -13.77 -14.89
CA ALA A 539 14.54 -14.41 -13.70
C ALA A 539 13.55 -13.49 -12.98
N GLY A 540 12.59 -14.05 -12.26
CA GLY A 540 11.64 -13.25 -11.49
C GLY A 540 10.98 -14.05 -10.38
N THR A 541 10.66 -13.39 -9.28
CA THR A 541 10.07 -14.02 -8.09
C THR A 541 8.77 -13.32 -7.70
N SER A 542 7.73 -14.08 -7.36
CA SER A 542 6.42 -13.52 -6.98
C SER A 542 5.86 -12.61 -8.09
N ALA A 543 5.67 -11.31 -7.82
CA ALA A 543 5.26 -10.31 -8.82
C ALA A 543 6.13 -10.33 -10.09
N GLY A 544 7.45 -10.49 -9.93
CA GLY A 544 8.38 -10.53 -11.05
C GLY A 544 8.23 -11.76 -11.94
N ALA A 545 7.71 -12.87 -11.42
CA ALA A 545 7.36 -14.05 -12.23
C ALA A 545 5.99 -13.88 -12.89
N HIS A 546 5.01 -13.38 -12.14
CA HIS A 546 3.64 -13.22 -12.64
C HIS A 546 3.57 -12.27 -13.85
N VAL A 547 4.32 -11.16 -13.79
CA VAL A 547 4.35 -10.17 -14.88
C VAL A 547 4.99 -10.70 -16.17
N MET A 548 5.69 -11.85 -16.15
CA MET A 548 6.35 -12.40 -17.35
C MET A 548 5.35 -12.91 -18.39
N SER A 549 4.15 -13.33 -17.98
CA SER A 549 3.09 -13.78 -18.87
C SER A 549 2.45 -12.62 -19.64
N ASN A 550 1.73 -12.90 -20.73
CA ASN A 550 0.94 -11.88 -21.43
C ASN A 550 -0.33 -12.46 -22.07
N PRO A 551 -1.53 -11.92 -21.76
CA PRO A 551 -1.79 -11.00 -20.65
C PRO A 551 -1.41 -11.60 -19.29
N MET A 552 -1.17 -10.74 -18.30
CA MET A 552 -1.21 -11.14 -16.90
C MET A 552 -2.59 -10.88 -16.32
N PHE A 553 -2.85 -11.34 -15.10
CA PHE A 553 -4.14 -11.15 -14.43
C PHE A 553 -3.98 -10.57 -13.01
N GLY A 554 -5.11 -10.09 -12.47
CA GLY A 554 -5.17 -9.31 -11.25
C GLY A 554 -4.85 -10.10 -9.96
N VAL A 555 -5.05 -9.43 -8.83
CA VAL A 555 -4.73 -9.98 -7.49
C VAL A 555 -5.87 -10.78 -6.85
N GLY A 556 -6.97 -11.01 -7.57
CA GLY A 556 -8.19 -11.68 -7.08
C GLY A 556 -7.94 -13.03 -6.39
N ARG A 557 -8.83 -13.41 -5.48
CA ARG A 557 -8.83 -14.73 -4.82
C ARG A 557 -9.59 -15.77 -5.66
N SER A 558 -9.27 -17.04 -5.47
CA SER A 558 -9.89 -18.13 -6.24
C SER A 558 -11.39 -18.21 -6.09
N PHE A 559 -11.92 -18.15 -4.87
CA PHE A 559 -13.36 -18.30 -4.68
C PHE A 559 -14.12 -17.15 -5.34
N GLU A 560 -13.66 -15.92 -5.12
CA GLU A 560 -14.23 -14.71 -5.71
C GLU A 560 -14.15 -14.74 -7.24
N ALA A 561 -13.04 -15.19 -7.83
CA ALA A 561 -12.92 -15.37 -9.28
C ALA A 561 -13.93 -16.40 -9.83
N LEU A 562 -14.13 -17.52 -9.12
CA LEU A 562 -15.11 -18.54 -9.52
C LEU A 562 -16.55 -18.04 -9.42
N VAL A 563 -16.89 -17.29 -8.37
CA VAL A 563 -18.22 -16.69 -8.19
C VAL A 563 -18.47 -15.61 -9.24
N ASN A 564 -17.49 -14.73 -9.46
CA ASN A 564 -17.61 -13.65 -10.44
C ASN A 564 -17.73 -14.19 -11.86
N ASN A 565 -17.04 -15.30 -12.15
CA ASN A 565 -17.10 -16.00 -13.43
C ASN A 565 -16.74 -15.10 -14.64
N ASP A 566 -15.95 -14.06 -14.42
CA ASP A 566 -15.64 -13.01 -15.39
C ASP A 566 -14.34 -12.28 -14.98
N THR A 567 -13.35 -12.17 -15.87
CA THR A 567 -12.25 -11.21 -15.78
C THR A 567 -12.47 -9.99 -16.68
N GLU A 568 -12.53 -8.79 -16.11
CA GLU A 568 -12.50 -7.53 -16.88
C GLU A 568 -11.19 -7.38 -17.68
N VAL A 569 -11.20 -6.69 -18.82
CA VAL A 569 -9.96 -6.35 -19.56
C VAL A 569 -9.57 -4.92 -19.24
N LYS A 570 -8.33 -4.72 -18.77
CA LYS A 570 -7.74 -3.42 -18.45
C LYS A 570 -6.51 -3.14 -19.30
N THR A 571 -6.16 -1.87 -19.39
CA THR A 571 -4.96 -1.33 -20.04
C THR A 571 -3.92 -0.92 -19.00
N ILE A 572 -2.69 -0.63 -19.45
CA ILE A 572 -1.62 -0.17 -18.55
C ILE A 572 -1.95 1.20 -17.95
N ALA A 573 -2.69 2.05 -18.68
CA ALA A 573 -3.18 3.33 -18.17
C ALA A 573 -4.12 3.19 -16.95
N ASP A 574 -4.82 2.05 -16.83
CA ASP A 574 -5.75 1.81 -15.72
C ASP A 574 -5.06 1.43 -14.41
N VAL A 575 -3.74 1.20 -14.43
CA VAL A 575 -2.96 0.84 -13.23
C VAL A 575 -2.83 2.05 -12.32
N PRO A 576 -3.35 2.01 -11.07
CA PRO A 576 -3.13 3.10 -10.12
C PRO A 576 -1.64 3.24 -9.81
N LEU A 577 -1.13 4.48 -9.85
CA LEU A 577 0.23 4.81 -9.44
C LEU A 577 0.43 4.73 -7.91
N THR A 578 -0.67 4.51 -7.16
CA THR A 578 -0.79 4.63 -5.70
C THR A 578 -1.20 3.30 -5.06
N GLY A 579 -0.39 2.27 -5.27
CA GLY A 579 -0.34 1.12 -4.35
C GLY A 579 -1.32 -0.03 -4.61
N PHE A 580 -1.41 -0.89 -3.59
CA PHE A 580 -1.88 -2.28 -3.66
C PHE A 580 -3.39 -2.41 -3.83
N LEU A 581 -3.81 -3.23 -4.81
CA LEU A 581 -5.20 -3.57 -5.08
C LEU A 581 -5.75 -4.57 -4.04
N ASP A 582 -6.97 -4.34 -3.49
CA ASP A 582 -7.62 -5.26 -2.54
C ASP A 582 -8.02 -6.58 -3.23
N ALA A 583 -7.30 -7.67 -2.96
CA ALA A 583 -7.55 -9.00 -3.55
C ALA A 583 -8.97 -9.56 -3.38
N SER A 584 -9.79 -9.00 -2.48
CA SER A 584 -11.20 -9.38 -2.30
C SER A 584 -12.20 -8.57 -3.14
N SER A 585 -11.77 -7.46 -3.75
CA SER A 585 -12.63 -6.67 -4.63
C SER A 585 -12.88 -7.41 -5.94
N LYS A 586 -14.13 -7.39 -6.39
CA LYS A 586 -14.55 -7.93 -7.69
C LYS A 586 -13.77 -7.29 -8.85
N ASP A 587 -13.43 -6.01 -8.71
CA ASP A 587 -12.71 -5.22 -9.71
C ASP A 587 -11.23 -5.63 -9.85
N ASN A 588 -10.78 -6.57 -8.99
CA ASN A 588 -9.43 -7.11 -8.98
C ASN A 588 -9.30 -8.50 -9.63
N ASN A 589 -10.41 -9.03 -10.17
CA ASN A 589 -10.40 -10.13 -11.13
C ASN A 589 -10.43 -9.55 -12.56
N PHE A 590 -9.26 -9.18 -13.08
CA PHE A 590 -9.11 -8.60 -14.42
C PHE A 590 -7.89 -9.20 -15.12
N GLN A 591 -7.79 -8.98 -16.42
CA GLN A 591 -6.62 -9.24 -17.25
C GLN A 591 -6.07 -7.92 -17.79
N ILE A 592 -4.76 -7.85 -17.96
CA ILE A 592 -4.03 -6.65 -18.35
C ILE A 592 -2.74 -7.05 -19.09
N PRO A 593 -2.18 -6.23 -19.99
CA PRO A 593 -0.91 -6.56 -20.64
C PRO A 593 0.19 -6.87 -19.62
N GLY A 594 0.91 -7.96 -19.87
CA GLY A 594 2.13 -8.31 -19.14
C GLY A 594 3.34 -8.21 -20.07
N LEU A 595 4.53 -8.62 -19.60
CA LEU A 595 5.77 -8.40 -20.34
C LEU A 595 5.91 -9.30 -21.58
N GLY A 596 5.18 -10.41 -21.64
CA GLY A 596 5.22 -11.34 -22.77
C GLY A 596 6.60 -11.96 -22.95
N LEU A 597 7.25 -12.32 -21.85
CA LEU A 597 8.50 -13.07 -21.84
C LEU A 597 8.20 -14.58 -21.95
N VAL A 598 7.12 -15.04 -21.30
CA VAL A 598 6.63 -16.42 -21.40
C VAL A 598 5.34 -16.45 -22.23
N GLU A 599 5.45 -16.44 -23.56
CA GLU A 599 4.32 -16.19 -24.48
C GLU A 599 3.23 -17.27 -24.50
N ASN A 600 3.53 -18.50 -24.06
CA ASN A 600 2.60 -19.64 -24.19
C ASN A 600 2.11 -20.21 -22.85
N ILE A 601 2.48 -19.60 -21.73
CA ILE A 601 2.07 -20.04 -20.40
C ILE A 601 1.52 -18.89 -19.56
N LEU A 602 0.43 -19.16 -18.86
CA LEU A 602 -0.11 -18.25 -17.87
C LEU A 602 0.42 -18.63 -16.48
N THR A 603 1.25 -17.78 -15.88
CA THR A 603 1.89 -18.07 -14.60
C THR A 603 1.14 -17.47 -13.43
N ASP A 604 1.02 -18.22 -12.33
CA ASP A 604 0.60 -17.74 -11.02
C ASP A 604 1.66 -18.11 -9.96
N THR A 605 1.74 -17.33 -8.89
CA THR A 605 2.76 -17.44 -7.83
C THR A 605 2.14 -17.65 -6.46
N HIS A 606 2.96 -18.00 -5.46
CA HIS A 606 2.53 -18.36 -4.11
C HIS A 606 1.35 -19.35 -4.14
N PHE A 607 1.38 -20.27 -5.10
CA PHE A 607 0.17 -20.78 -5.72
C PHE A 607 -0.76 -21.47 -4.72
N ASP A 608 -0.36 -22.61 -4.18
CA ASP A 608 -1.23 -23.34 -3.24
C ASP A 608 -1.09 -22.86 -1.79
N MET A 609 0.01 -22.18 -1.45
CA MET A 609 0.11 -21.43 -0.19
C MET A 609 -1.04 -20.42 -0.05
N ARG A 610 -1.50 -19.83 -1.16
CA ARG A 610 -2.61 -18.86 -1.19
C ARG A 610 -3.88 -19.41 -1.87
N GLY A 611 -3.95 -20.71 -2.13
CA GLY A 611 -5.16 -21.38 -2.65
C GLY A 611 -5.57 -20.92 -4.05
N ARG A 612 -4.62 -20.67 -4.95
CA ARG A 612 -4.81 -19.94 -6.22
C ARG A 612 -5.23 -20.81 -7.42
N LEU A 613 -5.60 -22.07 -7.21
CA LEU A 613 -6.07 -22.97 -8.28
C LEU A 613 -7.30 -22.42 -9.03
N GLY A 614 -8.33 -22.00 -8.31
CA GLY A 614 -9.58 -21.53 -8.92
C GLY A 614 -9.41 -20.29 -9.80
N ARG A 615 -8.64 -19.29 -9.33
CA ARG A 615 -8.42 -18.06 -10.12
C ARG A 615 -7.60 -18.30 -11.38
N LEU A 616 -6.62 -19.22 -11.34
CA LEU A 616 -5.83 -19.56 -12.52
C LEU A 616 -6.70 -20.22 -13.59
N LEU A 617 -7.62 -21.12 -13.20
CA LEU A 617 -8.58 -21.74 -14.14
C LEU A 617 -9.47 -20.70 -14.84
N VAL A 618 -9.99 -19.73 -14.08
CA VAL A 618 -10.80 -18.62 -14.63
C VAL A 618 -9.97 -17.78 -15.59
N ALA A 619 -8.75 -17.42 -15.19
CA ALA A 619 -7.86 -16.61 -16.01
C ALA A 619 -7.43 -17.35 -17.29
N MET A 620 -7.15 -18.65 -17.24
CA MET A 620 -6.84 -19.45 -18.42
C MET A 620 -7.96 -19.39 -19.47
N ARG A 621 -9.22 -19.58 -19.05
CA ARG A 621 -10.38 -19.46 -19.94
C ARG A 621 -10.48 -18.07 -20.56
N ASP A 622 -10.40 -17.02 -19.74
CA ASP A 622 -10.70 -15.65 -20.19
C ASP A 622 -9.55 -15.00 -20.97
N THR A 623 -8.33 -15.53 -20.84
CA THR A 623 -7.14 -15.12 -21.63
C THR A 623 -6.86 -16.04 -22.81
N GLY A 624 -7.53 -17.21 -22.88
CA GLY A 624 -7.37 -18.18 -23.96
C GLY A 624 -6.10 -19.03 -23.89
N HIS A 625 -5.43 -19.10 -22.74
CA HIS A 625 -4.21 -19.91 -22.57
C HIS A 625 -4.52 -21.39 -22.36
N GLU A 626 -3.88 -22.25 -23.15
CA GLU A 626 -3.98 -23.71 -22.97
C GLU A 626 -3.23 -24.19 -21.72
N ILE A 627 -2.07 -23.60 -21.41
CA ILE A 627 -1.24 -24.03 -20.28
C ILE A 627 -1.17 -22.97 -19.18
N GLY A 628 -1.61 -23.35 -17.98
CA GLY A 628 -1.44 -22.60 -16.75
C GLY A 628 -0.35 -23.21 -15.88
N VAL A 629 0.48 -22.37 -15.27
CA VAL A 629 1.60 -22.77 -14.41
C VAL A 629 1.45 -22.13 -13.04
N GLY A 630 1.11 -22.94 -12.04
CA GLY A 630 1.05 -22.51 -10.64
C GLY A 630 2.37 -22.80 -9.93
N LEU A 631 3.11 -21.75 -9.54
CA LEU A 631 4.41 -21.84 -8.89
C LEU A 631 4.25 -21.73 -7.37
N ASP A 632 4.57 -22.78 -6.62
CA ASP A 632 4.61 -22.73 -5.16
C ASP A 632 5.83 -21.93 -4.66
N GLU A 633 5.78 -21.48 -3.41
CA GLU A 633 6.89 -20.76 -2.76
C GLU A 633 8.18 -21.58 -2.78
N GLY A 634 9.33 -20.91 -2.83
CA GLY A 634 10.65 -21.56 -2.87
C GLY A 634 10.91 -22.39 -4.13
N THR A 635 10.07 -22.27 -5.16
CA THR A 635 10.13 -23.11 -6.37
C THR A 635 10.01 -22.27 -7.64
N ALA A 636 10.73 -22.68 -8.68
CA ALA A 636 10.80 -22.06 -9.99
C ALA A 636 10.63 -23.09 -11.11
N LEU A 637 10.29 -22.60 -12.30
CA LEU A 637 10.31 -23.37 -13.53
C LEU A 637 11.39 -22.79 -14.45
N GLU A 638 12.50 -23.50 -14.63
CA GLU A 638 13.54 -23.14 -15.60
C GLU A 638 13.05 -23.47 -17.01
N VAL A 639 12.77 -22.46 -17.82
CA VAL A 639 12.25 -22.60 -19.18
C VAL A 639 13.36 -22.34 -20.21
N LYS A 640 13.63 -23.34 -21.05
CA LYS A 640 14.54 -23.29 -22.19
C LYS A 640 13.84 -23.80 -23.44
N GLY A 641 13.45 -22.90 -24.34
CA GLY A 641 12.56 -23.24 -25.45
C GLY A 641 11.26 -23.83 -24.93
N ASP A 642 10.91 -25.03 -25.38
CA ASP A 642 9.67 -25.71 -25.00
C ASP A 642 9.78 -26.56 -23.72
N ILE A 643 10.94 -26.59 -23.07
CA ILE A 643 11.19 -27.44 -21.89
C ILE A 643 11.20 -26.59 -20.63
N GLY A 644 10.30 -26.90 -19.70
CA GLY A 644 10.32 -26.43 -18.33
C GLY A 644 10.90 -27.48 -17.39
N LYS A 645 11.89 -27.13 -16.57
CA LYS A 645 12.46 -27.99 -15.51
C LYS A 645 12.18 -27.36 -14.15
N VAL A 646 11.67 -28.15 -13.20
CA VAL A 646 11.43 -27.65 -11.83
C VAL A 646 12.74 -27.50 -11.07
N VAL A 647 12.90 -26.34 -10.43
CA VAL A 647 14.02 -25.99 -9.54
C VAL A 647 13.45 -25.48 -8.21
N GLY A 648 13.85 -26.04 -7.08
CA GLY A 648 13.50 -25.59 -5.73
C GLY A 648 12.81 -26.63 -4.86
N GLU A 649 12.25 -26.16 -3.75
CA GLU A 649 11.91 -27.03 -2.62
C GLU A 649 10.52 -27.69 -2.71
N ASN A 650 9.56 -27.01 -3.34
CA ASN A 650 8.16 -27.43 -3.37
C ASN A 650 7.79 -27.89 -4.78
N GLY A 651 6.64 -27.46 -5.30
CA GLY A 651 6.15 -27.96 -6.57
C GLY A 651 5.66 -26.89 -7.54
N VAL A 652 5.47 -27.37 -8.76
CA VAL A 652 4.91 -26.62 -9.88
C VAL A 652 3.69 -27.38 -10.37
N TRP A 653 2.56 -26.69 -10.36
CA TRP A 653 1.32 -27.15 -10.97
C TRP A 653 1.33 -26.82 -12.45
N ILE A 654 1.05 -27.80 -13.28
CA ILE A 654 0.80 -27.61 -14.70
C ILE A 654 -0.66 -27.98 -14.97
N LEU A 655 -1.43 -26.99 -15.42
CA LEU A 655 -2.81 -27.14 -15.84
C LEU A 655 -2.85 -27.10 -17.36
N ASP A 656 -3.34 -28.16 -17.98
CA ASP A 656 -3.48 -28.32 -19.41
C ASP A 656 -4.97 -28.32 -19.77
N ALA A 657 -5.41 -27.23 -20.40
CA ALA A 657 -6.79 -26.98 -20.80
C ALA A 657 -7.09 -27.32 -22.26
N SER A 658 -6.21 -28.06 -22.95
CA SER A 658 -6.36 -28.39 -24.37
C SER A 658 -7.68 -29.09 -24.72
N ASP A 659 -8.11 -29.99 -23.84
CA ASP A 659 -9.35 -30.76 -23.98
C ASP A 659 -10.43 -30.26 -23.02
N ALA A 660 -10.18 -29.17 -22.31
CA ALA A 660 -11.08 -28.67 -21.28
C ALA A 660 -12.31 -27.99 -21.90
N ILE A 661 -13.47 -28.21 -21.28
CA ILE A 661 -14.73 -27.60 -21.69
C ILE A 661 -15.15 -26.60 -20.62
N PHE A 662 -15.03 -25.31 -20.94
CA PHE A 662 -15.44 -24.23 -20.06
C PHE A 662 -16.86 -23.78 -20.34
N ASN A 663 -17.56 -23.32 -19.30
CA ASN A 663 -18.79 -22.55 -19.50
C ASN A 663 -18.49 -21.14 -20.05
N GLU A 664 -19.50 -20.53 -20.69
CA GLU A 664 -19.37 -19.16 -21.17
C GLU A 664 -19.22 -18.17 -20.01
N LYS A 665 -18.22 -17.28 -20.16
CA LYS A 665 -17.91 -16.18 -19.24
C LYS A 665 -19.15 -15.36 -18.86
N GLY A 666 -19.40 -15.21 -17.56
CA GLY A 666 -20.49 -14.41 -17.01
C GLY A 666 -21.92 -14.89 -17.31
N LYS A 667 -22.11 -16.09 -17.91
CA LYS A 667 -23.44 -16.61 -18.30
C LYS A 667 -24.07 -17.57 -17.30
N ALA A 668 -23.27 -18.19 -16.44
CA ALA A 668 -23.72 -19.12 -15.41
C ALA A 668 -23.55 -18.53 -14.01
N PRO A 669 -24.27 -19.05 -12.98
CA PRO A 669 -24.17 -18.60 -11.59
C PRO A 669 -22.77 -18.67 -10.97
N GLY A 670 -21.86 -19.43 -11.58
CA GLY A 670 -20.46 -19.54 -11.21
C GLY A 670 -19.66 -20.18 -12.34
N PHE A 671 -18.34 -20.18 -12.20
CA PHE A 671 -17.42 -20.81 -13.12
C PHE A 671 -17.58 -22.33 -13.13
N GLU A 672 -17.55 -22.92 -14.33
CA GLU A 672 -17.58 -24.37 -14.51
C GLU A 672 -16.56 -24.76 -15.58
N VAL A 673 -15.87 -25.86 -15.35
CA VAL A 673 -14.93 -26.47 -16.29
C VAL A 673 -14.96 -27.98 -16.16
N ASP A 674 -14.91 -28.67 -17.30
CA ASP A 674 -14.72 -30.11 -17.37
C ASP A 674 -13.37 -30.48 -17.99
N ASP A 675 -12.75 -31.54 -17.48
CA ASP A 675 -11.61 -32.24 -18.08
C ASP A 675 -10.32 -31.40 -18.30
N VAL A 676 -9.95 -30.57 -17.33
CA VAL A 676 -8.59 -30.00 -17.27
C VAL A 676 -7.60 -31.09 -16.86
N THR A 677 -6.52 -31.27 -17.62
CA THR A 677 -5.45 -32.20 -17.25
C THR A 677 -4.48 -31.54 -16.29
N VAL A 678 -4.24 -32.17 -15.14
CA VAL A 678 -3.38 -31.67 -14.06
C VAL A 678 -2.14 -32.54 -13.93
N HIS A 679 -0.99 -31.86 -13.91
CA HIS A 679 0.27 -32.41 -13.47
C HIS A 679 0.80 -31.62 -12.27
N TYR A 680 1.50 -32.30 -11.38
CA TYR A 680 2.22 -31.68 -10.27
C TYR A 680 3.64 -32.19 -10.28
N LEU A 681 4.59 -31.27 -10.44
CA LEU A 681 6.00 -31.57 -10.62
C LEU A 681 6.78 -31.04 -9.41
N THR A 682 7.85 -31.74 -9.04
CA THR A 682 8.79 -31.33 -7.98
C THR A 682 10.21 -31.33 -8.54
N GLU A 683 11.17 -30.86 -7.75
CA GLU A 683 12.60 -30.74 -8.12
C GLU A 683 13.09 -31.76 -9.15
N GLY A 684 13.69 -31.26 -10.24
CA GLY A 684 14.30 -32.06 -11.30
C GLY A 684 13.32 -32.64 -12.33
N ASP A 685 12.01 -32.62 -12.09
CA ASP A 685 11.03 -33.03 -13.10
C ASP A 685 11.04 -32.07 -14.28
N THR A 686 10.76 -32.59 -15.47
CA THR A 686 10.62 -31.76 -16.68
C THR A 686 9.25 -31.93 -17.31
N PHE A 687 8.77 -30.85 -17.92
CA PHE A 687 7.56 -30.80 -18.71
C PHE A 687 7.86 -30.16 -20.07
N ASN A 688 7.41 -30.80 -21.14
CA ASN A 688 7.47 -30.23 -22.48
C ASN A 688 6.16 -29.50 -22.78
N MET A 689 6.23 -28.19 -22.97
CA MET A 689 5.06 -27.31 -23.18
C MET A 689 4.28 -27.62 -24.46
N VAL A 690 4.94 -28.20 -25.46
CA VAL A 690 4.35 -28.53 -26.77
C VAL A 690 3.77 -29.93 -26.77
N THR A 691 4.57 -30.93 -26.37
CA THR A 691 4.13 -32.33 -26.37
C THR A 691 3.30 -32.70 -25.16
N LYS A 692 3.26 -31.84 -24.13
CA LYS A 692 2.51 -32.00 -22.87
C LYS A 692 2.94 -33.27 -22.11
N VAL A 693 4.22 -33.65 -22.26
CA VAL A 693 4.80 -34.84 -21.64
C VAL A 693 5.58 -34.43 -20.39
N VAL A 694 5.32 -35.13 -19.29
CA VAL A 694 6.12 -35.08 -18.06
C VAL A 694 7.17 -36.17 -18.08
N ILE A 695 8.41 -35.81 -17.76
CA ILE A 695 9.50 -36.76 -17.49
C ILE A 695 9.91 -36.56 -16.02
N PRO A 696 9.58 -37.51 -15.13
CA PRO A 696 10.03 -37.47 -13.75
C PRO A 696 11.55 -37.53 -13.63
N SER A 697 12.10 -36.90 -12.61
CA SER A 697 13.54 -36.96 -12.30
C SER A 697 14.01 -38.40 -12.01
N GLU A 698 15.29 -38.67 -12.25
CA GLU A 698 15.86 -40.03 -12.17
C GLU A 698 15.81 -40.65 -10.76
N ASP A 699 15.77 -39.81 -9.71
CA ASP A 699 15.67 -40.24 -8.32
C ASP A 699 14.23 -40.64 -7.91
N LYS A 700 13.23 -40.36 -8.76
CA LYS A 700 11.83 -40.67 -8.47
C LYS A 700 11.43 -42.02 -9.04
N GLN A 701 10.80 -42.82 -8.20
CA GLN A 701 10.27 -44.13 -8.59
C GLN A 701 8.76 -44.10 -8.68
N LYS A 702 8.21 -44.86 -9.63
CA LYS A 702 6.77 -45.07 -9.71
C LYS A 702 6.31 -45.82 -8.47
N VAL A 703 5.29 -45.29 -7.80
CA VAL A 703 4.74 -45.88 -6.57
C VAL A 703 3.44 -46.61 -6.85
N ASP A 704 3.29 -47.79 -6.25
CA ASP A 704 2.03 -48.52 -6.25
C ASP A 704 0.98 -47.81 -5.39
N ARG A 705 -0.26 -47.78 -5.88
CA ARG A 705 -1.37 -47.12 -5.21
C ARG A 705 -1.70 -47.83 -3.90
N SER A 706 -2.17 -47.06 -2.90
CA SER A 706 -2.57 -47.57 -1.59
C SER A 706 -4.08 -47.46 -1.38
N ASP A 707 -4.67 -48.36 -0.58
CA ASP A 707 -6.09 -48.31 -0.19
C ASP A 707 -6.42 -47.24 0.88
N ALA A 708 -5.53 -46.26 1.06
CA ALA A 708 -5.78 -45.13 1.95
C ALA A 708 -6.86 -44.21 1.36
N THR A 709 -7.82 -43.81 2.20
CA THR A 709 -8.83 -42.82 1.83
C THR A 709 -8.15 -41.48 1.51
N PRO A 710 -8.39 -40.89 0.32
CA PRO A 710 -7.85 -39.58 -0.03
C PRO A 710 -8.24 -38.49 0.97
N PHE A 711 -7.34 -37.54 1.16
CA PHE A 711 -7.62 -36.32 1.91
C PHE A 711 -8.65 -35.46 1.17
N GLN A 712 -9.65 -34.99 1.91
CA GLN A 712 -10.69 -34.09 1.41
C GLN A 712 -10.69 -32.81 2.24
N SER A 713 -10.84 -31.66 1.59
CA SER A 713 -10.92 -30.38 2.26
C SER A 713 -12.00 -29.52 1.63
N SER A 714 -12.89 -28.97 2.46
CA SER A 714 -13.87 -27.99 1.97
C SER A 714 -13.26 -26.60 1.74
N ASN A 715 -12.01 -26.40 2.17
CA ASN A 715 -11.30 -25.13 2.18
C ASN A 715 -10.15 -25.10 1.15
N LEU A 716 -10.28 -25.82 0.04
CA LEU A 716 -9.23 -25.96 -0.99
C LEU A 716 -8.64 -24.62 -1.46
N PHE A 717 -9.44 -23.55 -1.46
CA PHE A 717 -9.00 -22.21 -1.89
C PHE A 717 -8.58 -21.26 -0.76
N ARG A 718 -8.47 -21.74 0.49
CA ARG A 718 -8.02 -20.92 1.63
C ARG A 718 -6.50 -20.82 1.75
N GLY A 719 -5.73 -21.64 1.04
CA GLY A 719 -4.27 -21.67 1.13
C GLY A 719 -3.74 -22.84 1.96
N GLU A 720 -2.53 -22.70 2.52
CA GLU A 720 -1.89 -23.71 3.41
C GLU A 720 -1.71 -25.10 2.76
N TYR A 721 -1.45 -25.08 1.45
CA TYR A 721 -1.21 -26.26 0.62
C TYR A 721 -2.37 -27.28 0.58
N GLU A 722 -3.60 -26.84 0.80
CA GLU A 722 -4.79 -27.72 0.83
C GLU A 722 -5.02 -28.45 -0.50
N SER A 723 -4.81 -27.79 -1.65
CA SER A 723 -4.99 -28.42 -2.96
C SER A 723 -3.93 -29.48 -3.23
N THR A 724 -2.69 -29.23 -2.82
CA THR A 724 -1.54 -30.13 -2.98
C THR A 724 -1.72 -31.37 -2.13
N LYS A 725 -2.16 -31.21 -0.87
CA LYS A 725 -2.52 -32.34 0.00
C LYS A 725 -3.62 -33.19 -0.63
N SER A 726 -4.67 -32.55 -1.15
CA SER A 726 -5.78 -33.25 -1.80
C SER A 726 -5.29 -34.02 -3.02
N LEU A 727 -4.55 -33.38 -3.93
CA LEU A 727 -4.03 -34.00 -5.14
C LEU A 727 -3.05 -35.14 -4.85
N LEU A 728 -2.05 -34.93 -3.98
CA LEU A 728 -1.04 -35.95 -3.66
C LEU A 728 -1.68 -37.17 -3.00
N SER A 729 -2.60 -36.96 -2.04
CA SER A 729 -3.30 -38.06 -1.39
C SER A 729 -4.20 -38.83 -2.35
N PHE A 730 -4.91 -38.14 -3.25
CA PHE A 730 -5.73 -38.75 -4.27
C PHE A 730 -4.88 -39.50 -5.29
N ALA A 731 -3.79 -38.93 -5.79
CA ALA A 731 -2.91 -39.58 -6.76
C ALA A 731 -2.34 -40.90 -6.23
N LYS A 732 -2.03 -40.95 -4.94
CA LYS A 732 -1.51 -42.13 -4.24
C LYS A 732 -2.59 -43.18 -3.90
N SER A 733 -3.87 -42.82 -3.88
CA SER A 733 -4.95 -43.75 -3.51
C SER A 733 -5.33 -44.72 -4.64
N THR A 734 -6.06 -45.78 -4.30
CA THR A 734 -6.70 -46.69 -5.28
C THR A 734 -8.02 -46.15 -5.84
N GLU A 735 -8.66 -45.18 -5.19
CA GLU A 735 -9.90 -44.52 -5.67
C GLU A 735 -9.73 -43.99 -7.09
N THR A 736 -10.68 -44.21 -8.00
CA THR A 736 -10.53 -43.72 -9.39
C THR A 736 -11.12 -42.34 -9.62
N GLU A 737 -11.96 -41.89 -8.69
CA GLU A 737 -12.66 -40.62 -8.74
C GLU A 737 -12.87 -40.11 -7.32
N GLN A 738 -12.83 -38.80 -7.13
CA GLN A 738 -13.14 -38.15 -5.86
C GLN A 738 -13.83 -36.82 -6.14
N VAL A 739 -15.02 -36.62 -5.57
CA VAL A 739 -15.73 -35.33 -5.57
C VAL A 739 -15.63 -34.72 -4.18
N THR A 740 -15.30 -33.44 -4.10
CA THR A 740 -15.21 -32.69 -2.84
C THR A 740 -15.96 -31.38 -2.99
N THR A 741 -16.86 -31.11 -2.04
CA THR A 741 -17.54 -29.82 -1.95
C THR A 741 -16.56 -28.74 -1.49
N VAL A 742 -16.45 -27.66 -2.25
CA VAL A 742 -15.57 -26.52 -2.00
C VAL A 742 -16.42 -25.31 -1.60
N LYS A 743 -16.05 -24.68 -0.48
CA LYS A 743 -16.77 -23.54 0.09
C LYS A 743 -15.82 -22.36 0.28
N GLY A 744 -16.36 -21.17 0.04
CA GLY A 744 -15.72 -19.91 0.39
C GLY A 744 -16.33 -19.33 1.67
N ASP A 745 -16.12 -18.03 1.88
CA ASP A 745 -16.72 -17.32 3.01
C ASP A 745 -18.20 -17.00 2.77
N ALA A 746 -18.66 -17.00 1.51
CA ALA A 746 -20.06 -16.82 1.15
C ALA A 746 -20.86 -18.14 1.25
N THR A 747 -22.18 -18.02 1.43
CA THR A 747 -23.08 -19.18 1.53
C THR A 747 -23.39 -19.83 0.18
N GLU A 748 -23.34 -19.09 -0.92
CA GLU A 748 -23.59 -19.56 -2.30
C GLU A 748 -22.81 -18.69 -3.31
N PRO A 749 -22.50 -19.19 -4.53
CA PRO A 749 -22.64 -20.59 -4.96
C PRO A 749 -21.67 -21.52 -4.22
N VAL A 750 -22.11 -22.74 -3.92
CA VAL A 750 -21.22 -23.83 -3.50
C VAL A 750 -20.66 -24.53 -4.74
N PHE A 751 -19.36 -24.84 -4.73
CA PHE A 751 -18.72 -25.55 -5.83
C PHE A 751 -18.46 -27.02 -5.48
N ALA A 752 -18.45 -27.88 -6.48
CA ALA A 752 -17.92 -29.23 -6.38
C ALA A 752 -16.67 -29.33 -7.27
N LEU A 753 -15.61 -29.93 -6.73
CA LEU A 753 -14.38 -30.22 -7.46
C LEU A 753 -14.22 -31.73 -7.55
N GLN A 754 -13.96 -32.24 -8.74
CA GLN A 754 -13.74 -33.65 -9.02
C GLN A 754 -12.32 -33.90 -9.50
N TRP A 755 -11.68 -34.87 -8.89
CA TRP A 755 -10.47 -35.50 -9.41
C TRP A 755 -10.82 -36.83 -10.06
N LYS A 756 -10.22 -37.13 -11.21
CA LYS A 756 -10.41 -38.40 -11.91
C LYS A 756 -9.09 -38.96 -12.44
N LYS A 757 -8.85 -40.26 -12.17
CA LYS A 757 -7.69 -41.00 -12.69
C LYS A 757 -8.07 -41.78 -13.94
N GLY A 758 -7.30 -41.56 -15.01
CA GLY A 758 -7.32 -42.37 -16.22
C GLY A 758 -6.28 -43.49 -16.20
N ASN A 759 -6.25 -44.25 -17.30
CA ASN A 759 -5.29 -45.35 -17.51
C ASN A 759 -3.84 -44.87 -17.62
N ILE A 760 -3.63 -43.59 -17.98
CA ILE A 760 -2.31 -42.97 -18.12
C ILE A 760 -1.87 -42.20 -16.87
N SER A 761 -2.73 -42.06 -15.85
CA SER A 761 -2.38 -41.34 -14.63
C SER A 761 -1.32 -42.08 -13.82
N ARG A 762 -0.27 -41.37 -13.41
CA ARG A 762 0.86 -41.94 -12.64
C ARG A 762 1.18 -41.08 -11.44
N TYR A 763 1.71 -41.72 -10.41
CA TYR A 763 2.33 -41.10 -9.25
C TYR A 763 3.75 -41.63 -9.10
N TYR A 764 4.71 -40.72 -9.02
CA TYR A 764 6.12 -40.99 -8.75
C TYR A 764 6.51 -40.32 -7.44
N GLN A 765 7.52 -40.85 -6.77
CA GLN A 765 7.95 -40.35 -5.48
C GLN A 765 9.45 -40.52 -5.31
N SER A 766 10.10 -39.54 -4.71
CA SER A 766 11.47 -39.65 -4.19
C SER A 766 11.45 -40.06 -2.71
N ASP A 767 12.64 -40.21 -2.12
CA ASP A 767 12.81 -40.37 -0.68
C ASP A 767 12.79 -39.03 0.08
N GLY A 768 12.81 -37.89 -0.63
CA GLY A 768 12.81 -36.54 -0.07
C GLY A 768 11.48 -36.15 0.57
N ASN A 769 11.54 -35.31 1.61
CA ASN A 769 10.37 -34.71 2.24
C ASN A 769 10.16 -33.28 1.71
N TYR A 770 8.94 -32.75 1.85
CA TYR A 770 8.72 -31.30 1.72
C TYR A 770 9.20 -30.56 2.97
N GLU A 771 9.77 -29.37 2.77
CA GLU A 771 10.18 -28.48 3.85
C GLU A 771 8.99 -27.80 4.55
N PRO A 772 7.96 -27.29 3.82
CA PRO A 772 6.78 -26.75 4.48
C PRO A 772 6.13 -27.74 5.43
N LYS A 773 5.93 -27.33 6.69
CA LYS A 773 5.31 -28.15 7.74
C LYS A 773 3.95 -28.71 7.32
N ALA A 774 3.20 -27.94 6.53
CA ALA A 774 1.90 -28.36 5.99
C ALA A 774 1.97 -29.62 5.11
N LEU A 775 3.12 -29.84 4.45
CA LEU A 775 3.37 -30.97 3.55
C LEU A 775 4.34 -32.01 4.13
N ALA A 776 4.81 -31.84 5.37
CA ALA A 776 5.84 -32.69 5.98
C ALA A 776 5.47 -34.18 6.12
N SER A 777 4.17 -34.52 6.06
CA SER A 777 3.69 -35.91 6.04
C SER A 777 3.74 -36.56 4.64
N TYR A 778 4.04 -35.77 3.60
CA TYR A 778 4.17 -36.21 2.22
C TYR A 778 5.64 -36.25 1.80
N LYS A 779 5.91 -37.12 0.84
CA LYS A 779 7.20 -37.22 0.16
C LYS A 779 7.12 -36.44 -1.14
N LYS A 780 8.23 -35.82 -1.56
CA LYS A 780 8.30 -35.10 -2.84
C LYS A 780 7.93 -36.06 -3.96
N GLY A 781 6.90 -35.69 -4.72
CA GLY A 781 6.28 -36.58 -5.69
C GLY A 781 5.87 -35.86 -6.96
N THR A 782 5.69 -36.65 -8.01
CA THR A 782 5.26 -36.21 -9.33
C THR A 782 3.91 -36.85 -9.64
N VAL A 783 2.92 -36.03 -9.93
CA VAL A 783 1.59 -36.47 -10.36
C VAL A 783 1.44 -36.15 -11.84
N THR A 784 0.93 -37.10 -12.62
CA THR A 784 0.72 -36.90 -14.06
C THR A 784 -0.68 -37.33 -14.48
N ASN A 785 -1.26 -36.58 -15.42
CA ASN A 785 -2.48 -36.92 -16.13
C ASN A 785 -3.70 -37.17 -15.21
N ILE A 786 -3.95 -36.30 -14.24
CA ILE A 786 -5.20 -36.32 -13.45
C ILE A 786 -6.20 -35.38 -14.11
N SER A 787 -7.42 -35.84 -14.39
CA SER A 787 -8.48 -34.95 -14.86
C SER A 787 -9.10 -34.21 -13.67
N LEU A 788 -9.33 -32.92 -13.84
CA LEU A 788 -10.01 -32.01 -12.92
C LEU A 788 -11.25 -31.46 -13.61
N SER A 789 -12.40 -31.65 -12.96
CA SER A 789 -13.64 -30.91 -13.25
C SER A 789 -14.05 -30.06 -12.04
N LEU A 790 -14.67 -28.91 -12.28
CA LEU A 790 -15.22 -28.04 -11.25
C LEU A 790 -16.55 -27.47 -11.74
N TRP A 791 -17.60 -27.52 -10.92
CA TRP A 791 -18.92 -26.99 -11.29
C TRP A 791 -19.67 -26.42 -10.08
N VAL A 792 -20.74 -25.66 -10.34
CA VAL A 792 -21.63 -25.18 -9.27
C VAL A 792 -22.50 -26.34 -8.80
N GLN A 793 -22.39 -26.69 -7.52
CA GLN A 793 -23.20 -27.73 -6.92
C GLN A 793 -24.65 -27.25 -6.83
N LYS A 794 -25.58 -27.94 -7.51
CA LYS A 794 -27.01 -27.62 -7.42
C LYS A 794 -27.56 -28.13 -6.09
N ASP A 795 -28.33 -27.30 -5.40
CA ASP A 795 -29.12 -27.73 -4.25
C ASP A 795 -30.02 -28.91 -4.66
N GLU A 796 -29.86 -30.04 -3.97
CA GLU A 796 -30.81 -31.16 -4.02
C GLU A 796 -32.05 -30.78 -3.18
N ASN A 797 -32.85 -29.82 -3.65
CA ASN A 797 -34.17 -29.49 -3.08
C ASN A 797 -35.30 -29.60 -4.10
#